data_AF-A0A9X6RMR6-F1
#
_entry.id   AF-A0A9X6RMR6-F1
#
_cell.length_a   1.000
_cell.length_b   1.000
_cell.length_c   1.000
_cell.angle_alpha   90.00
_cell.angle_beta   90.00
_cell.angle_gamma   90.00
#
_symmetry.space_group_name_H-M   'P 1'
#
loop_
_entity.id
_entity.type
_entity.pdbx_description
1 polymer ?
#
loop_
_entity_poly.entity_id
_entity_poly.type
_entity_poly.pdbx_seq_one_letter_code
_entity_poly.pdbx_strand_id
1 'polypeptide(L)'
;MEPLQRKRVAVIGAGVAGLCTLRHFSPDADAYSVVAFEQQGRIGGTWNYPTGCEEHPDAPDSSPMYCRVYRDLRTNTPRAINHLRDLDLPDGTDNTYVHRSVVAEHIQNYASHFRLLQYIKFNHRVISVSPADPGTACPPSGPSVKWKLLVECADTKSPEEYIFDAVFICNGHHNKPFIPEVPELKAFRGPVIHSSAYRTPDTYRNQTVLIVGAGASANDIVCELMHVANKVIILKKASAGKKYPDSFTTVQEVSDLTATPTGVVLPDGTPTTVDCVILCTGFQLDLPFITAECRLDISRGRVAPLYRHMINCKYPSMIFIGLLTHIPFLGAGPEDQILFCKAFLDGRVRLPSEEDMTADCERDWQGRLREGLPAHKAHMMRTKLWPYCRQLAEEAGFPPHDPVIERIHAASNRNVVGVPYDFRNYRIDKVDAETFTYGRRVKVLDSPPLPHQFSAMGNCLRRGEPSEDYSLLHTNAAEQDNLGAISASHGSGGGSRHQSQQNQHYHNSAGPSSSSTTTRASHAGSSFAAPSAEYRSNSPEGDTHYSSMTVERQLTEDDQRKLAQRFGLIQHLPSGLYDGGKKDRECPICMVELNCGDPVRFLPCMHVYHKDCIDDWLLKHSLTCPNCMEPVDSALLNSYEVGRTPWEFT
;
A
#
# COMPACT_ATOMS: atom_id res chain seq x y z
N MET A 1 2.26 -47.26 4.48
CA MET A 1 1.76 -45.91 4.20
C MET A 1 2.81 -45.22 3.37
N GLU A 2 2.49 -44.79 2.15
CA GLU A 2 3.40 -43.87 1.44
C GLU A 2 3.59 -42.62 2.30
N PRO A 3 4.81 -42.08 2.41
CA PRO A 3 5.02 -40.82 3.10
C PRO A 3 4.18 -39.74 2.42
N LEU A 4 3.36 -39.02 3.19
CA LEU A 4 2.63 -37.86 2.70
C LEU A 4 3.62 -36.91 2.03
N GLN A 5 3.40 -36.63 0.74
CA GLN A 5 4.26 -35.75 -0.02
C GLN A 5 4.20 -34.33 0.57
N ARG A 6 5.36 -33.77 0.93
CA ARG A 6 5.48 -32.40 1.45
C ARG A 6 4.94 -31.39 0.44
N LYS A 7 4.11 -30.45 0.90
CA LYS A 7 3.65 -29.32 0.09
C LYS A 7 4.80 -28.35 -0.16
N ARG A 8 5.08 -28.05 -1.42
CA ARG A 8 6.13 -27.10 -1.83
C ARG A 8 5.57 -25.68 -1.82
N VAL A 9 6.18 -24.79 -1.06
CA VAL A 9 5.74 -23.38 -0.94
C VAL A 9 6.83 -22.46 -1.48
N ALA A 10 6.47 -21.63 -2.45
CA ALA A 10 7.33 -20.54 -2.93
C ALA A 10 7.02 -19.25 -2.18
N VAL A 11 8.06 -18.49 -1.85
CA VAL A 11 7.96 -17.13 -1.30
C VAL A 11 8.71 -16.18 -2.22
N ILE A 12 8.08 -15.10 -2.67
CA ILE A 12 8.70 -14.11 -3.57
C ILE A 12 9.08 -12.87 -2.76
N GLY A 13 10.39 -12.69 -2.52
CA GLY A 13 10.96 -11.63 -1.70
C GLY A 13 11.34 -12.09 -0.29
N ALA A 14 12.52 -11.67 0.18
CA ALA A 14 13.04 -11.92 1.53
C ALA A 14 13.11 -10.63 2.37
N GLY A 15 12.13 -9.74 2.17
CA GLY A 15 11.78 -8.70 3.14
C GLY A 15 11.08 -9.28 4.37
N VAL A 16 10.58 -8.41 5.25
CA VAL A 16 9.90 -8.82 6.51
C VAL A 16 8.81 -9.86 6.28
N ALA A 17 7.91 -9.63 5.31
CA ALA A 17 6.81 -10.54 5.00
C ALA A 17 7.30 -11.94 4.57
N GLY A 18 8.34 -11.99 3.74
CA GLY A 18 8.92 -13.25 3.29
C GLY A 18 9.62 -14.01 4.41
N LEU A 19 10.41 -13.33 5.23
CA LEU A 19 11.07 -13.93 6.39
C LEU A 19 10.06 -14.45 7.43
N CYS A 20 8.99 -13.70 7.70
CA CYS A 20 7.89 -14.13 8.56
C CYS A 20 7.19 -15.38 7.97
N THR A 21 7.00 -15.43 6.65
CA THR A 21 6.46 -16.63 5.98
C THR A 21 7.40 -17.83 6.16
N LEU A 22 8.70 -17.67 5.93
CA LEU A 22 9.68 -18.74 6.16
C LEU A 22 9.66 -19.23 7.62
N ARG A 23 9.58 -18.31 8.59
CA ARG A 23 9.50 -18.64 10.02
C ARG A 23 8.33 -19.54 10.36
N HIS A 24 7.15 -19.26 9.82
CA HIS A 24 5.93 -19.98 10.18
C HIS A 24 5.77 -21.31 9.44
N PHE A 25 6.47 -21.51 8.32
CA PHE A 25 6.42 -22.76 7.55
C PHE A 25 7.60 -23.71 7.84
N SER A 26 8.80 -23.19 8.09
CA SER A 26 10.02 -24.02 8.27
C SER A 26 10.01 -25.01 9.45
N PRO A 27 9.32 -24.76 10.59
CA PRO A 27 9.24 -25.75 11.67
C PRO A 27 8.50 -27.03 11.28
N ASP A 28 7.56 -26.94 10.35
CA ASP A 28 6.72 -28.06 9.90
C ASP A 28 7.34 -28.76 8.67
N ALA A 29 8.64 -29.10 8.76
CA ALA A 29 9.41 -29.66 7.65
C ALA A 29 8.88 -31.01 7.12
N ASP A 30 8.07 -31.72 7.92
CA ASP A 30 7.39 -32.95 7.49
C ASP A 30 6.16 -32.69 6.63
N ALA A 31 5.56 -31.50 6.74
CA ALA A 31 4.40 -31.09 5.95
C ALA A 31 4.79 -30.17 4.78
N TYR A 32 5.84 -29.36 4.92
CA TYR A 32 6.20 -28.32 3.97
C TYR A 32 7.67 -28.36 3.52
N SER A 33 7.87 -28.00 2.26
CA SER A 33 9.17 -27.65 1.68
C SER A 33 9.10 -26.21 1.20
N VAL A 34 9.68 -25.27 1.94
CA VAL A 34 9.58 -23.83 1.64
C VAL A 34 10.88 -23.30 1.03
N VAL A 35 10.76 -22.44 0.00
CA VAL A 35 11.88 -21.74 -0.63
C VAL A 35 11.47 -20.30 -0.93
N ALA A 36 12.31 -19.33 -0.53
CA ALA A 36 12.18 -17.95 -0.92
C ALA A 36 13.14 -17.59 -2.06
N PHE A 37 12.68 -16.75 -2.99
CA PHE A 37 13.49 -16.16 -4.04
C PHE A 37 13.65 -14.66 -3.78
N GLU A 38 14.88 -14.20 -3.63
CA GLU A 38 15.23 -12.80 -3.37
C GLU A 38 16.12 -12.29 -4.49
N GLN A 39 15.72 -11.17 -5.12
CA GLN A 39 16.47 -10.60 -6.24
C GLN A 39 17.79 -9.98 -5.79
N GLN A 40 17.89 -9.54 -4.54
CA GLN A 40 19.09 -8.96 -3.96
C GLN A 40 20.03 -10.03 -3.39
N GLY A 41 21.28 -9.65 -3.14
CA GLY A 41 22.26 -10.47 -2.43
C GLY A 41 22.12 -10.48 -0.91
N ARG A 42 21.01 -9.97 -0.36
CA ARG A 42 20.76 -9.83 1.08
C ARG A 42 19.27 -9.78 1.42
N ILE A 43 18.92 -10.17 2.64
CA ILE A 43 17.56 -10.03 3.18
C ILE A 43 17.26 -8.58 3.58
N GLY A 44 16.03 -8.31 4.02
CA GLY A 44 15.66 -7.05 4.69
C GLY A 44 14.74 -6.13 3.89
N GLY A 45 14.68 -6.32 2.57
CA GLY A 45 13.83 -5.54 1.68
C GLY A 45 14.08 -4.04 1.81
N THR A 46 13.03 -3.25 2.05
CA THR A 46 13.09 -1.78 2.15
C THR A 46 14.10 -1.27 3.20
N TRP A 47 14.38 -2.03 4.26
CA TRP A 47 15.23 -1.59 5.37
C TRP A 47 16.73 -1.66 5.08
N ASN A 48 17.10 -2.13 3.89
CA ASN A 48 18.48 -2.17 3.45
C ASN A 48 19.02 -0.77 3.17
N TYR A 49 20.16 -0.45 3.79
CA TYR A 49 20.94 0.76 3.52
C TYR A 49 22.40 0.37 3.27
N PRO A 50 22.73 -0.09 2.05
CA PRO A 50 24.12 -0.37 1.67
C PRO A 50 25.05 0.82 1.93
N THR A 51 26.25 0.53 2.45
CA THR A 51 27.32 1.52 2.55
C THR A 51 27.64 2.12 1.17
N GLY A 52 27.64 3.44 1.06
CA GLY A 52 27.91 4.16 -0.19
C GLY A 52 26.70 4.35 -1.10
N CYS A 53 25.51 3.89 -0.70
CA CYS A 53 24.28 4.07 -1.51
C CYS A 53 23.85 5.53 -1.67
N GLU A 54 24.41 6.43 -0.87
CA GLU A 54 24.26 7.89 -0.96
C GLU A 54 24.81 8.44 -2.28
N GLU A 55 25.84 7.80 -2.84
CA GLU A 55 26.46 8.16 -4.12
C GLU A 55 25.69 7.58 -5.32
N HIS A 56 24.70 6.71 -5.05
CA HIS A 56 23.90 6.01 -6.07
C HIS A 56 22.40 6.13 -5.79
N PRO A 57 21.84 7.36 -5.72
CA PRO A 57 20.44 7.59 -5.37
C PRO A 57 19.44 6.96 -6.36
N ASP A 58 19.84 6.83 -7.62
CA ASP A 58 19.04 6.29 -8.74
C ASP A 58 19.46 4.88 -9.17
N ALA A 59 20.17 4.15 -8.31
CA ALA A 59 20.55 2.77 -8.60
C ALA A 59 19.31 1.91 -8.95
N PRO A 60 19.36 1.10 -10.04
CA PRO A 60 18.28 0.17 -10.36
C PRO A 60 18.14 -0.89 -9.27
N ASP A 61 17.00 -1.56 -9.20
CA ASP A 61 16.69 -2.55 -8.15
C ASP A 61 17.49 -3.84 -8.20
N SER A 62 18.13 -4.12 -9.34
CA SER A 62 19.16 -5.14 -9.52
C SER A 62 20.53 -4.75 -8.98
N SER A 63 20.75 -3.49 -8.62
CA SER A 63 22.06 -3.02 -8.13
C SER A 63 22.28 -3.40 -6.66
N PRO A 64 23.52 -3.76 -6.25
CA PRO A 64 23.87 -3.92 -4.84
C PRO A 64 23.72 -2.61 -4.04
N MET A 65 23.70 -1.46 -4.72
CA MET A 65 23.49 -0.13 -4.12
C MET A 65 22.01 0.28 -4.04
N TYR A 66 21.08 -0.57 -4.49
CA TYR A 66 19.66 -0.26 -4.39
C TYR A 66 19.24 -0.04 -2.94
N CYS A 67 18.59 1.10 -2.73
CA CYS A 67 18.06 1.54 -1.44
C CYS A 67 16.85 2.46 -1.68
N ARG A 68 15.86 2.39 -0.79
CA ARG A 68 14.69 3.29 -0.77
C ARG A 68 14.51 4.02 0.56
N VAL A 69 15.40 3.78 1.52
CA VAL A 69 15.47 4.47 2.81
C VAL A 69 16.64 5.46 2.80
N TYR A 70 16.63 6.39 3.76
CA TYR A 70 17.63 7.46 3.88
C TYR A 70 18.34 7.45 5.23
N ARG A 71 19.43 8.22 5.31
CA ARG A 71 20.48 8.08 6.32
C ARG A 71 20.03 8.30 7.75
N ASP A 72 19.05 9.15 7.99
CA ASP A 72 18.63 9.46 9.36
C ASP A 72 17.17 9.02 9.62
N LEU A 73 16.62 8.15 8.75
CA LEU A 73 15.26 7.62 8.85
C LEU A 73 15.03 6.98 10.22
N ARG A 74 13.91 7.37 10.84
CA ARG A 74 13.38 6.78 12.07
C ARG A 74 11.97 6.28 11.83
N THR A 75 11.57 5.24 12.57
CA THR A 75 10.23 4.67 12.45
C THR A 75 9.15 5.74 12.66
N ASN A 76 8.04 5.59 11.96
CA ASN A 76 6.85 6.45 12.09
C ASN A 76 5.82 5.86 13.06
N THR A 77 6.07 4.66 13.57
CA THR A 77 5.28 3.99 14.62
C THR A 77 6.18 3.59 15.81
N PRO A 78 5.60 3.47 17.03
CA PRO A 78 6.33 3.13 18.25
C PRO A 78 6.92 1.72 18.22
N ARG A 79 8.10 1.51 18.82
CA ARG A 79 8.72 0.17 18.93
C ARG A 79 7.75 -0.87 19.53
N ALA A 80 6.95 -0.45 20.52
CA ALA A 80 6.01 -1.30 21.24
C ALA A 80 4.95 -1.99 20.36
N ILE A 81 4.70 -1.49 19.15
CA ILE A 81 3.74 -2.07 18.20
C ILE A 81 4.39 -2.62 16.93
N ASN A 82 5.73 -2.61 16.86
CA ASN A 82 6.49 -3.17 15.75
C ASN A 82 7.30 -4.37 16.24
N HIS A 83 6.60 -5.43 16.61
CA HIS A 83 7.20 -6.70 16.99
C HIS A 83 6.88 -7.75 15.93
N LEU A 84 7.75 -8.75 15.78
CA LEU A 84 7.41 -10.00 15.11
C LEU A 84 7.07 -11.01 16.22
N ARG A 85 6.11 -11.90 16.02
CA ARG A 85 5.87 -12.95 17.02
C ARG A 85 7.16 -13.74 17.21
N ASP A 86 7.42 -14.10 18.47
CA ASP A 86 8.61 -14.81 18.93
C ASP A 86 9.94 -14.01 18.94
N LEU A 87 9.96 -12.76 18.49
CA LEU A 87 11.12 -11.89 18.66
C LEU A 87 10.74 -10.40 18.67
N ASP A 88 10.87 -9.77 19.83
CA ASP A 88 10.66 -8.33 19.98
C ASP A 88 11.87 -7.52 19.47
N LEU A 89 11.60 -6.26 19.11
CA LEU A 89 12.67 -5.27 18.94
C LEU A 89 13.47 -5.17 20.25
N PRO A 90 14.81 -5.11 20.19
CA PRO A 90 15.63 -5.12 21.38
C PRO A 90 15.28 -3.97 22.35
N ASP A 91 15.22 -4.32 23.63
CA ASP A 91 15.15 -3.36 24.72
C ASP A 91 16.50 -2.67 24.93
N GLY A 92 16.50 -1.41 25.37
CA GLY A 92 17.73 -0.66 25.68
C GLY A 92 17.93 0.62 24.86
N THR A 93 17.03 0.96 23.94
CA THR A 93 16.98 2.32 23.39
C THR A 93 15.96 3.13 24.18
N ASP A 94 16.33 4.32 24.67
CA ASP A 94 15.36 5.23 25.29
C ASP A 94 14.24 5.64 24.31
N ASN A 95 14.49 5.51 23.00
CA ASN A 95 13.67 6.05 21.92
C ASN A 95 12.47 5.16 21.55
N THR A 96 11.27 5.71 21.68
CA THR A 96 10.03 5.08 21.20
C THR A 96 10.01 4.89 19.68
N TYR A 97 10.60 5.82 18.93
CA TYR A 97 10.72 5.75 17.48
C TYR A 97 12.19 5.52 17.12
N VAL A 98 12.51 4.29 16.72
CA VAL A 98 13.89 3.81 16.58
C VAL A 98 14.47 4.19 15.21
N HIS A 99 15.78 4.26 15.13
CA HIS A 99 16.50 4.50 13.87
C HIS A 99 16.44 3.28 12.96
N ARG A 100 16.49 3.46 11.63
CA ARG A 100 16.40 2.36 10.65
C ARG A 100 17.42 1.24 10.91
N SER A 101 18.60 1.57 11.43
CA SER A 101 19.65 0.58 11.70
C SER A 101 19.22 -0.45 12.75
N VAL A 102 18.45 -0.02 13.77
CA VAL A 102 17.91 -0.91 14.80
C VAL A 102 16.91 -1.89 14.18
N VAL A 103 16.08 -1.41 13.25
CA VAL A 103 15.14 -2.25 12.51
C VAL A 103 15.86 -3.24 11.60
N ALA A 104 16.85 -2.76 10.84
CA ALA A 104 17.64 -3.61 9.95
C ALA A 104 18.37 -4.72 10.73
N GLU A 105 19.01 -4.36 11.85
CA GLU A 105 19.66 -5.31 12.74
C GLU A 105 18.66 -6.32 13.32
N HIS A 106 17.49 -5.87 13.77
CA HIS A 106 16.45 -6.77 14.26
C HIS A 106 15.99 -7.78 13.19
N ILE A 107 15.86 -7.36 11.93
CA ILE A 107 15.52 -8.28 10.83
C ILE A 107 16.64 -9.31 10.60
N GLN A 108 17.91 -8.92 10.68
CA GLN A 108 19.04 -9.85 10.60
C GLN A 108 19.06 -10.83 11.78
N ASN A 109 18.79 -10.34 12.99
CA ASN A 109 18.70 -11.15 14.20
C ASN A 109 17.53 -12.15 14.12
N TYR A 110 16.38 -11.73 13.59
CA TYR A 110 15.24 -12.61 13.34
C TYR A 110 15.59 -13.76 12.39
N ALA A 111 16.18 -13.44 11.24
CA ALA A 111 16.59 -14.46 10.28
C ALA A 111 17.66 -15.41 10.84
N SER A 112 18.59 -14.90 11.63
CA SER A 112 19.65 -15.69 12.26
C SER A 112 19.10 -16.59 13.37
N HIS A 113 18.28 -16.05 14.27
CA HIS A 113 17.67 -16.77 15.39
C HIS A 113 16.85 -17.99 14.91
N PHE A 114 16.09 -17.81 13.82
CA PHE A 114 15.30 -18.89 13.23
C PHE A 114 16.00 -19.64 12.09
N ARG A 115 17.28 -19.35 11.83
CA ARG A 115 18.10 -20.00 10.78
C ARG A 115 17.43 -19.98 9.40
N LEU A 116 16.86 -18.84 9.00
CA LEU A 116 16.02 -18.74 7.81
C LEU A 116 16.82 -18.64 6.50
N LEU A 117 18.08 -18.24 6.55
CA LEU A 117 18.89 -17.99 5.35
C LEU A 117 19.03 -19.23 4.45
N GLN A 118 19.02 -20.43 5.03
CA GLN A 118 19.12 -21.70 4.29
C GLN A 118 17.92 -21.96 3.35
N TYR A 119 16.80 -21.26 3.54
CA TYR A 119 15.61 -21.39 2.70
C TYR A 119 15.56 -20.34 1.58
N ILE A 120 16.59 -19.49 1.44
CA ILE A 120 16.58 -18.34 0.53
C ILE A 120 17.55 -18.58 -0.62
N LYS A 121 17.07 -18.39 -1.84
CA LYS A 121 17.88 -18.22 -3.04
C LYS A 121 18.07 -16.73 -3.30
N PHE A 122 19.26 -16.21 -2.98
CA PHE A 122 19.65 -14.82 -3.26
C PHE A 122 20.04 -14.62 -4.72
N ASN A 123 20.01 -13.38 -5.18
CA ASN A 123 20.27 -13.02 -6.59
C ASN A 123 19.37 -13.80 -7.57
N HIS A 124 18.17 -14.17 -7.15
CA HIS A 124 17.17 -14.90 -7.94
C HIS A 124 15.93 -14.04 -8.10
N ARG A 125 15.76 -13.49 -9.30
CA ARG A 125 14.61 -12.65 -9.65
C ARG A 125 13.50 -13.52 -10.24
N VAL A 126 12.30 -13.46 -9.65
CA VAL A 126 11.13 -14.10 -10.27
C VAL A 126 10.66 -13.25 -11.46
N ILE A 127 10.63 -13.87 -12.63
CA ILE A 127 10.26 -13.24 -13.91
C ILE A 127 8.79 -13.51 -14.24
N SER A 128 8.27 -14.68 -13.85
CA SER A 128 6.90 -15.08 -14.16
C SER A 128 6.34 -16.01 -13.10
N VAL A 129 5.05 -15.85 -12.80
CA VAL A 129 4.22 -16.72 -11.97
C VAL A 129 2.94 -17.01 -12.74
N SER A 130 2.67 -18.28 -13.00
CA SER A 130 1.43 -18.73 -13.66
C SER A 130 0.92 -20.02 -13.00
N PRO A 131 -0.39 -20.33 -13.08
CA PRO A 131 -0.84 -21.70 -12.86
C PRO A 131 -0.15 -22.64 -13.86
N ALA A 132 0.23 -23.84 -13.42
CA ALA A 132 0.82 -24.87 -14.28
C ALA A 132 -0.25 -25.47 -15.22
N ASP A 133 -1.46 -25.66 -14.71
CA ASP A 133 -2.63 -26.15 -15.45
C ASP A 133 -3.78 -25.13 -15.39
N PRO A 134 -3.83 -24.16 -16.33
CA PRO A 134 -4.88 -23.15 -16.36
C PRO A 134 -6.25 -23.81 -16.61
N GLY A 135 -7.21 -23.60 -15.70
CA GLY A 135 -8.58 -24.13 -15.83
C GLY A 135 -8.97 -25.24 -14.85
N THR A 136 -8.03 -25.77 -14.07
CA THR A 136 -8.34 -26.71 -12.99
C THR A 136 -9.20 -26.05 -11.92
N ALA A 137 -10.38 -26.63 -11.64
CA ALA A 137 -11.26 -26.14 -10.58
C ALA A 137 -10.60 -26.31 -9.20
N CYS A 138 -10.71 -25.29 -8.34
CA CYS A 138 -10.19 -25.29 -6.99
C CYS A 138 -11.29 -25.62 -5.98
N PRO A 139 -11.25 -26.77 -5.29
CA PRO A 139 -12.21 -27.06 -4.25
C PRO A 139 -11.94 -26.19 -3.00
N PRO A 140 -12.96 -25.89 -2.19
CA PRO A 140 -12.80 -25.13 -0.94
C PRO A 140 -11.89 -25.80 0.10
N SER A 141 -11.58 -27.09 -0.09
CA SER A 141 -10.86 -27.96 0.85
C SER A 141 -9.34 -28.02 0.67
N GLY A 142 -8.75 -27.24 -0.25
CA GLY A 142 -7.29 -27.14 -0.38
C GLY A 142 -6.79 -26.81 -1.80
N PRO A 143 -5.47 -26.61 -1.98
CA PRO A 143 -4.88 -26.33 -3.29
C PRO A 143 -5.11 -27.48 -4.28
N SER A 144 -5.69 -27.21 -5.44
CA SER A 144 -5.70 -28.14 -6.59
C SER A 144 -4.79 -27.70 -7.74
N VAL A 145 -4.43 -26.42 -7.80
CA VAL A 145 -3.55 -25.85 -8.83
C VAL A 145 -2.11 -25.83 -8.34
N LYS A 146 -1.20 -26.35 -9.17
CA LYS A 146 0.23 -26.16 -9.02
C LYS A 146 0.66 -24.84 -9.66
N TRP A 147 1.70 -24.22 -9.13
CA TRP A 147 2.23 -22.94 -9.58
C TRP A 147 3.55 -23.13 -10.29
N LYS A 148 3.65 -22.59 -11.49
CA LYS A 148 4.90 -22.50 -12.24
C LYS A 148 5.53 -21.13 -12.03
N LEU A 149 6.78 -21.13 -11.60
CA LEU A 149 7.62 -19.95 -11.45
C LEU A 149 8.77 -20.02 -12.45
N LEU A 150 9.01 -18.95 -13.19
CA LEU A 150 10.26 -18.74 -13.93
C LEU A 150 11.15 -17.79 -13.14
N VAL A 151 12.35 -18.25 -12.81
CA VAL A 151 13.27 -17.54 -11.92
C VAL A 151 14.63 -17.38 -12.60
N GLU A 152 15.09 -16.14 -12.74
CA GLU A 152 16.38 -15.80 -13.33
C GLU A 152 17.42 -15.61 -12.22
N CYS A 153 18.50 -16.40 -12.25
CA CYS A 153 19.67 -16.19 -11.41
C CYS A 153 20.57 -15.12 -12.04
N ALA A 154 21.02 -14.13 -11.26
CA ALA A 154 21.86 -13.04 -11.76
C ALA A 154 23.20 -13.51 -12.34
N ASP A 155 23.74 -14.63 -11.83
CA ASP A 155 25.02 -15.18 -12.25
C ASP A 155 24.92 -15.92 -13.60
N THR A 156 23.87 -16.74 -13.78
CA THR A 156 23.68 -17.54 -15.00
C THR A 156 22.92 -16.80 -16.09
N LYS A 157 22.10 -15.80 -15.72
CA LYS A 157 21.16 -15.07 -16.59
C LYS A 157 20.23 -15.99 -17.41
N SER A 158 20.01 -17.21 -16.91
CA SER A 158 19.14 -18.19 -17.53
C SER A 158 17.93 -18.43 -16.63
N PRO A 159 16.69 -18.28 -17.12
CA PRO A 159 15.49 -18.60 -16.35
C PRO A 159 15.39 -20.11 -16.09
N GLU A 160 15.24 -20.46 -14.82
CA GLU A 160 14.94 -21.81 -14.35
C GLU A 160 13.47 -21.94 -13.99
N GLU A 161 12.88 -23.09 -14.29
CA GLU A 161 11.49 -23.40 -13.98
C GLU A 161 11.35 -24.13 -12.64
N TYR A 162 10.38 -23.70 -11.84
CA TYR A 162 10.04 -24.33 -10.58
C TYR A 162 8.53 -24.55 -10.45
N ILE A 163 8.14 -25.71 -9.91
CA ILE A 163 6.74 -26.06 -9.62
C ILE A 163 6.49 -26.10 -8.12
N PHE A 164 5.40 -25.47 -7.66
CA PHE A 164 5.02 -25.38 -6.25
C PHE A 164 3.52 -25.68 -6.03
N ASP A 165 3.15 -26.01 -4.80
CA ASP A 165 1.76 -26.20 -4.35
C ASP A 165 1.08 -24.88 -3.97
N ALA A 166 1.86 -23.92 -3.47
CA ALA A 166 1.39 -22.59 -3.11
C ALA A 166 2.48 -21.55 -3.35
N VAL A 167 2.07 -20.31 -3.60
CA VAL A 167 2.96 -19.17 -3.80
C VAL A 167 2.53 -17.98 -2.93
N PHE A 168 3.48 -17.47 -2.16
CA PHE A 168 3.34 -16.26 -1.34
C PHE A 168 4.08 -15.10 -2.02
N ILE A 169 3.33 -14.08 -2.43
CA ILE A 169 3.83 -12.86 -3.04
C ILE A 169 4.16 -11.87 -1.92
N CYS A 170 5.45 -11.63 -1.67
CA CYS A 170 5.97 -10.83 -0.56
C CYS A 170 6.93 -9.71 -1.05
N ASN A 171 6.81 -9.27 -2.30
CA ASN A 171 7.75 -8.35 -2.96
C ASN A 171 7.60 -6.87 -2.53
N GLY A 172 6.56 -6.55 -1.76
CA GLY A 172 6.26 -5.18 -1.31
C GLY A 172 5.71 -4.27 -2.42
N HIS A 173 5.45 -3.01 -2.07
CA HIS A 173 4.77 -2.03 -2.95
C HIS A 173 5.39 -0.63 -2.93
N HIS A 174 6.61 -0.47 -2.40
CA HIS A 174 7.33 0.81 -2.30
C HIS A 174 8.60 0.84 -3.17
N ASN A 175 8.57 0.20 -4.35
CA ASN A 175 9.75 0.01 -5.19
C ASN A 175 9.76 0.91 -6.44
N LYS A 176 8.62 0.99 -7.15
CA LYS A 176 8.45 1.76 -8.40
C LYS A 176 7.87 3.14 -8.11
N PRO A 177 8.65 4.23 -8.28
CA PRO A 177 8.17 5.59 -8.04
C PRO A 177 6.94 5.94 -8.87
N PHE A 178 5.98 6.64 -8.27
CA PHE A 178 4.91 7.28 -9.03
C PHE A 178 5.35 8.69 -9.43
N ILE A 179 5.68 8.88 -10.69
CA ILE A 179 6.09 10.18 -11.25
C ILE A 179 4.92 10.75 -12.07
N PRO A 180 4.05 11.58 -11.48
CA PRO A 180 2.98 12.23 -12.23
C PRO A 180 3.53 13.41 -13.04
N GLU A 181 2.80 13.79 -14.09
CA GLU A 181 2.91 15.15 -14.59
C GLU A 181 2.38 16.12 -13.51
N VAL A 182 3.15 17.17 -13.25
CA VAL A 182 2.78 18.25 -12.32
C VAL A 182 2.65 19.52 -13.17
N PRO A 183 1.44 19.92 -13.60
CA PRO A 183 1.23 21.07 -14.47
C PRO A 183 1.90 22.34 -13.97
N GLU A 184 1.86 22.57 -12.66
CA GLU A 184 2.46 23.70 -11.95
C GLU A 184 3.99 23.77 -12.14
N LEU A 185 4.63 22.66 -12.51
CA LEU A 185 6.07 22.52 -12.70
C LEU A 185 6.52 22.40 -14.16
N LYS A 186 5.62 22.52 -15.13
CA LYS A 186 5.93 22.33 -16.57
C LYS A 186 7.05 23.23 -17.08
N ALA A 187 7.19 24.44 -16.54
CA ALA A 187 8.21 25.41 -16.94
C ALA A 187 9.54 25.25 -16.20
N PHE A 188 9.59 24.48 -15.11
CA PHE A 188 10.80 24.30 -14.30
C PHE A 188 11.86 23.51 -15.08
N ARG A 189 13.14 23.92 -14.97
CA ARG A 189 14.27 23.29 -15.67
C ARG A 189 15.40 22.86 -14.73
N GLY A 190 15.24 23.05 -13.42
CA GLY A 190 16.20 22.59 -12.42
C GLY A 190 16.07 21.10 -12.09
N PRO A 191 16.89 20.59 -11.15
CA PRO A 191 16.86 19.21 -10.69
C PRO A 191 15.50 18.80 -10.12
N VAL A 192 14.99 17.67 -10.59
CA VAL A 192 13.78 17.02 -10.05
C VAL A 192 14.13 15.59 -9.69
N ILE A 193 13.91 15.22 -8.43
CA ILE A 193 14.06 13.85 -7.95
C ILE A 193 12.75 13.34 -7.36
N HIS A 194 12.61 12.02 -7.25
CA HIS A 194 11.57 11.43 -6.42
C HIS A 194 12.10 11.13 -5.01
N SER A 195 11.21 11.08 -4.02
CA SER A 195 11.55 10.72 -2.64
C SER A 195 12.29 9.39 -2.48
N SER A 196 12.17 8.48 -3.46
CA SER A 196 12.94 7.22 -3.53
C SER A 196 14.44 7.39 -3.79
N ALA A 197 14.84 8.56 -4.31
CA ALA A 197 16.23 8.94 -4.58
C ALA A 197 16.82 9.82 -3.46
N TYR A 198 15.99 10.28 -2.51
CA TYR A 198 16.47 11.03 -1.35
C TYR A 198 17.34 10.12 -0.46
N ARG A 199 18.45 10.66 0.05
CA ARG A 199 19.44 9.91 0.87
C ARG A 199 19.90 10.64 2.12
N THR A 200 20.24 11.92 2.00
CA THR A 200 20.74 12.71 3.12
C THR A 200 20.23 14.15 3.04
N PRO A 201 20.01 14.82 4.18
CA PRO A 201 19.67 16.24 4.19
C PRO A 201 20.86 17.14 3.80
N ASP A 202 22.10 16.71 3.99
CA ASP A 202 23.31 17.54 3.77
C ASP A 202 23.43 18.04 2.33
N THR A 203 22.97 17.26 1.34
CA THR A 203 22.91 17.64 -0.07
C THR A 203 22.11 18.93 -0.30
N TYR A 204 21.19 19.28 0.59
CA TYR A 204 20.26 20.40 0.46
C TYR A 204 20.61 21.58 1.37
N ARG A 205 21.80 21.56 1.98
CA ARG A 205 22.25 22.63 2.89
C ARG A 205 22.23 23.98 2.19
N ASN A 206 21.58 24.96 2.84
CA ASN A 206 21.40 26.32 2.34
C ASN A 206 20.65 26.46 1.00
N GLN A 207 19.98 25.40 0.53
CA GLN A 207 19.17 25.44 -0.69
C GLN A 207 17.70 25.78 -0.41
N THR A 208 17.00 26.25 -1.44
CA THR A 208 15.55 26.31 -1.47
C THR A 208 14.99 25.07 -2.17
N VAL A 209 14.27 24.24 -1.41
CA VAL A 209 13.74 22.96 -1.87
C VAL A 209 12.22 23.02 -1.98
N LEU A 210 11.68 22.56 -3.10
CA LEU A 210 10.24 22.39 -3.31
C LEU A 210 9.85 20.92 -3.15
N ILE A 211 8.99 20.62 -2.18
CA ILE A 211 8.40 19.31 -1.95
C ILE A 211 7.02 19.26 -2.60
N VAL A 212 6.76 18.24 -3.43
CA VAL A 212 5.43 18.00 -4.02
C VAL A 212 4.76 16.82 -3.32
N GLY A 213 3.66 17.08 -2.63
CA GLY A 213 2.90 16.09 -1.86
C GLY A 213 2.90 16.33 -0.35
N ALA A 214 2.02 15.62 0.36
CA ALA A 214 1.81 15.78 1.81
C ALA A 214 1.67 14.43 2.55
N GLY A 215 2.18 13.35 1.96
CA GLY A 215 2.18 12.00 2.51
C GLY A 215 3.27 11.78 3.58
N ALA A 216 3.52 10.51 3.93
CA ALA A 216 4.52 10.15 4.93
C ALA A 216 5.93 10.64 4.56
N SER A 217 6.40 10.34 3.34
CA SER A 217 7.73 10.79 2.87
C SER A 217 7.86 12.32 2.87
N ALA A 218 6.80 13.04 2.45
CA ALA A 218 6.81 14.50 2.44
C ALA A 218 6.99 15.06 3.86
N ASN A 219 6.21 14.55 4.83
CA ASN A 219 6.32 15.04 6.20
C ASN A 219 7.69 14.73 6.80
N ASP A 220 8.24 13.53 6.54
CA ASP A 220 9.52 13.13 7.12
C ASP A 220 10.71 13.91 6.53
N ILE A 221 10.76 14.04 5.20
CA ILE A 221 11.82 14.79 4.51
C ILE A 221 11.75 16.28 4.90
N VAL A 222 10.55 16.87 5.04
CA VAL A 222 10.42 18.24 5.53
C VAL A 222 11.02 18.40 6.93
N CYS A 223 10.84 17.41 7.82
CA CYS A 223 11.43 17.44 9.17
C CYS A 223 12.96 17.37 9.16
N GLU A 224 13.58 16.65 8.22
CA GLU A 224 15.04 16.69 8.06
C GLU A 224 15.52 18.02 7.46
N LEU A 225 14.79 18.54 6.46
CA LEU A 225 15.20 19.72 5.72
C LEU A 225 14.93 21.04 6.45
N MET A 226 13.94 21.14 7.34
CA MET A 226 13.61 22.40 8.02
C MET A 226 14.75 22.95 8.89
N HIS A 227 15.74 22.12 9.23
CA HIS A 227 16.92 22.49 10.01
C HIS A 227 18.21 22.64 9.17
N VAL A 228 18.14 22.36 7.86
CA VAL A 228 19.33 22.25 6.98
C VAL A 228 19.21 23.12 5.72
N ALA A 229 18.02 23.15 5.10
CA ALA A 229 17.74 23.97 3.94
C ALA A 229 17.56 25.45 4.32
N ASN A 230 17.77 26.35 3.36
CA ASN A 230 17.46 27.78 3.52
C ASN A 230 15.94 28.00 3.55
N LYS A 231 15.20 27.28 2.70
CA LYS A 231 13.73 27.33 2.63
C LYS A 231 13.17 26.00 2.10
N VAL A 232 12.05 25.56 2.66
CA VAL A 232 11.31 24.38 2.22
C VAL A 232 9.89 24.81 1.84
N ILE A 233 9.55 24.70 0.56
CA ILE A 233 8.21 24.98 0.05
C ILE A 233 7.48 23.66 -0.11
N ILE A 234 6.22 23.57 0.31
CA ILE A 234 5.41 22.35 0.19
C ILE A 234 4.21 22.65 -0.70
N LEU A 235 4.20 22.09 -1.91
CA LEU A 235 3.05 22.10 -2.80
C LEU A 235 2.14 20.91 -2.49
N LYS A 236 0.91 21.18 -2.09
CA LYS A 236 -0.08 20.17 -1.68
C LYS A 236 -1.49 20.61 -2.03
N LYS A 237 -2.44 19.66 -2.09
CA LYS A 237 -3.85 20.00 -2.29
C LYS A 237 -4.40 20.87 -1.15
N ALA A 238 -5.25 21.85 -1.47
CA ALA A 238 -5.88 22.73 -0.48
C ALA A 238 -6.64 21.96 0.62
N SER A 239 -7.26 20.83 0.26
CA SER A 239 -7.99 19.95 1.18
C SER A 239 -7.14 19.29 2.27
N ALA A 240 -5.81 19.35 2.17
CA ALA A 240 -4.92 18.74 3.15
C ALA A 240 -4.78 19.55 4.47
N GLY A 241 -5.24 20.81 4.50
CA GLY A 241 -5.15 21.69 5.68
C GLY A 241 -3.71 22.05 6.08
N LYS A 242 -3.50 23.15 6.83
CA LYS A 242 -2.17 23.58 7.30
C LYS A 242 -1.62 22.61 8.35
N LYS A 243 -0.34 22.24 8.24
CA LYS A 243 0.32 21.30 9.17
C LYS A 243 1.41 21.96 10.00
N TYR A 244 2.15 22.91 9.43
CA TYR A 244 3.29 23.54 10.09
C TYR A 244 2.89 24.93 10.63
N PRO A 245 3.13 25.21 11.93
CA PRO A 245 2.91 26.53 12.51
C PRO A 245 3.76 27.63 11.84
N ASP A 246 3.27 28.87 11.87
CA ASP A 246 3.99 30.04 11.33
C ASP A 246 5.34 30.32 12.01
N SER A 247 5.58 29.74 13.20
CA SER A 247 6.88 29.79 13.88
C SER A 247 7.98 29.05 13.12
N PHE A 248 7.65 28.12 12.21
CA PHE A 248 8.62 27.46 11.33
C PHE A 248 8.90 28.35 10.11
N THR A 249 9.70 29.39 10.30
CA THR A 249 10.00 30.38 9.24
C THR A 249 10.66 29.80 7.99
N THR A 250 11.33 28.65 8.12
CA THR A 250 11.96 27.92 7.01
C THR A 250 10.93 27.20 6.11
N VAL A 251 9.72 26.94 6.61
CA VAL A 251 8.72 26.11 5.93
C VAL A 251 7.55 26.97 5.43
N GLN A 252 7.20 26.83 4.15
CA GLN A 252 6.05 27.49 3.55
C GLN A 252 5.14 26.47 2.87
N GLU A 253 3.87 26.41 3.26
CA GLU A 253 2.87 25.54 2.65
C GLU A 253 2.02 26.33 1.64
N VAL A 254 1.89 25.80 0.42
CA VAL A 254 1.10 26.41 -0.66
C VAL A 254 0.22 25.37 -1.34
N SER A 255 -0.90 25.83 -1.91
CA SER A 255 -1.81 24.99 -2.69
C SER A 255 -1.72 25.18 -4.20
N ASP A 256 -1.00 26.21 -4.63
CA ASP A 256 -0.78 26.57 -6.02
C ASP A 256 0.55 27.33 -6.13
N LEU A 257 1.14 27.34 -7.32
CA LEU A 257 2.31 28.12 -7.71
C LEU A 257 2.46 28.10 -9.23
N THR A 258 3.22 29.04 -9.79
CA THR A 258 3.58 29.02 -11.21
C THR A 258 5.08 28.79 -11.37
N ALA A 259 5.50 27.70 -12.01
CA ALA A 259 6.91 27.48 -12.27
C ALA A 259 7.53 28.53 -13.22
N THR A 260 8.79 28.82 -12.96
CA THR A 260 9.72 29.53 -13.86
C THR A 260 10.87 28.58 -14.20
N PRO A 261 11.72 28.89 -15.20
CA PRO A 261 12.86 28.02 -15.52
C PRO A 261 13.79 27.71 -14.34
N THR A 262 13.94 28.64 -13.39
CA THR A 262 14.86 28.55 -12.24
C THR A 262 14.15 28.47 -10.89
N GLY A 263 12.82 28.40 -10.85
CA GLY A 263 12.08 28.49 -9.60
C GLY A 263 10.57 28.47 -9.75
N VAL A 264 9.90 29.23 -8.89
CA VAL A 264 8.44 29.35 -8.84
C VAL A 264 8.02 30.78 -8.49
N VAL A 265 6.82 31.17 -8.89
CA VAL A 265 6.10 32.33 -8.37
C VAL A 265 5.07 31.82 -7.37
N LEU A 266 5.15 32.31 -6.14
CA LEU A 266 4.25 31.95 -5.05
C LEU A 266 2.86 32.60 -5.24
N PRO A 267 1.80 32.14 -4.55
CA PRO A 267 0.45 32.71 -4.67
C PRO A 267 0.34 34.21 -4.37
N ASP A 268 1.26 34.76 -3.57
CA ASP A 268 1.34 36.19 -3.26
C ASP A 268 2.07 37.02 -4.34
N GLY A 269 2.47 36.39 -5.45
CA GLY A 269 3.22 36.99 -6.55
C GLY A 269 4.73 36.99 -6.35
N THR A 270 5.25 36.49 -5.21
CA THR A 270 6.68 36.51 -4.90
C THR A 270 7.47 35.52 -5.78
N PRO A 271 8.42 35.99 -6.60
CA PRO A 271 9.35 35.11 -7.31
C PRO A 271 10.33 34.46 -6.33
N THR A 272 10.49 33.14 -6.41
CA THR A 272 11.39 32.38 -5.55
C THR A 272 12.20 31.39 -6.38
N THR A 273 13.53 31.50 -6.34
CA THR A 273 14.44 30.50 -6.92
C THR A 273 14.29 29.17 -6.18
N VAL A 274 14.30 28.05 -6.92
CA VAL A 274 14.23 26.70 -6.36
C VAL A 274 15.40 25.89 -6.91
N ASP A 275 16.23 25.37 -6.01
CA ASP A 275 17.44 24.61 -6.37
C ASP A 275 17.12 23.14 -6.67
N CYS A 276 16.08 22.58 -6.05
CA CYS A 276 15.66 21.21 -6.29
C CYS A 276 14.16 21.00 -6.00
N VAL A 277 13.52 20.17 -6.82
CA VAL A 277 12.19 19.63 -6.57
C VAL A 277 12.29 18.18 -6.10
N ILE A 278 11.61 17.84 -5.01
CA ILE A 278 11.47 16.45 -4.53
C ILE A 278 10.00 16.03 -4.62
N LEU A 279 9.72 15.11 -5.54
CA LEU A 279 8.41 14.49 -5.70
C LEU A 279 8.19 13.46 -4.58
N CYS A 280 7.30 13.80 -3.64
CA CYS A 280 6.83 12.91 -2.58
C CYS A 280 5.46 12.34 -2.94
N THR A 281 5.36 11.83 -4.17
CA THR A 281 4.11 11.45 -4.86
C THR A 281 3.75 9.98 -4.68
N GLY A 282 4.58 9.20 -3.98
CA GLY A 282 4.30 7.82 -3.62
C GLY A 282 4.80 6.83 -4.66
N PHE A 283 4.22 5.64 -4.67
CA PHE A 283 4.69 4.52 -5.47
C PHE A 283 3.54 3.90 -6.27
N GLN A 284 3.89 3.30 -7.39
CA GLN A 284 3.01 2.45 -8.18
C GLN A 284 3.14 1.02 -7.66
N LEU A 285 2.01 0.33 -7.56
CA LEU A 285 2.03 -1.12 -7.41
C LEU A 285 2.58 -1.74 -8.70
N ASP A 286 3.64 -2.52 -8.57
CA ASP A 286 4.33 -3.14 -9.70
C ASP A 286 4.49 -4.63 -9.44
N LEU A 287 3.81 -5.43 -10.26
CA LEU A 287 3.77 -6.88 -10.18
C LEU A 287 4.00 -7.48 -11.58
N PRO A 288 5.11 -7.15 -12.27
CA PRO A 288 5.32 -7.47 -13.68
C PRO A 288 5.43 -8.98 -13.97
N PHE A 289 5.66 -9.79 -12.93
CA PHE A 289 5.79 -11.24 -13.02
C PHE A 289 4.43 -11.98 -12.93
N ILE A 290 3.34 -11.31 -12.57
CA ILE A 290 2.01 -11.94 -12.50
C ILE A 290 1.42 -12.02 -13.91
N THR A 291 1.13 -13.22 -14.40
CA THR A 291 0.54 -13.41 -15.73
C THR A 291 -0.99 -13.30 -15.72
N ALA A 292 -1.60 -13.08 -16.89
CA ALA A 292 -3.05 -12.95 -17.03
C ALA A 292 -3.81 -14.22 -16.60
N GLU A 293 -3.19 -15.39 -16.70
CA GLU A 293 -3.74 -16.68 -16.28
C GLU A 293 -3.98 -16.76 -14.77
N CYS A 294 -3.35 -15.87 -13.97
CA CYS A 294 -3.61 -15.75 -12.54
C CYS A 294 -4.99 -15.17 -12.22
N ARG A 295 -5.73 -14.66 -13.23
CA ARG A 295 -7.10 -14.11 -13.10
C ARG A 295 -7.20 -12.97 -12.08
N LEU A 296 -6.23 -12.06 -12.12
CA LEU A 296 -6.22 -10.86 -11.30
C LEU A 296 -6.30 -9.61 -12.19
N ASP A 297 -7.12 -8.66 -11.77
CA ASP A 297 -7.03 -7.27 -12.19
C ASP A 297 -6.08 -6.52 -11.24
N ILE A 298 -5.04 -5.92 -11.82
CA ILE A 298 -4.05 -5.10 -11.13
C ILE A 298 -4.12 -3.71 -11.73
N SER A 299 -5.05 -2.90 -11.23
CA SER A 299 -5.34 -1.59 -11.80
C SER A 299 -5.42 -0.53 -10.71
N ARG A 300 -4.88 0.66 -11.02
CA ARG A 300 -4.93 1.86 -10.17
C ARG A 300 -4.61 1.59 -8.68
N GLY A 301 -3.64 0.72 -8.36
CA GLY A 301 -3.23 0.42 -6.98
C GLY A 301 -4.10 -0.60 -6.21
N ARG A 302 -5.05 -1.27 -6.88
CA ARG A 302 -5.83 -2.40 -6.36
C ARG A 302 -5.38 -3.70 -7.04
N VAL A 303 -5.29 -4.77 -6.25
CA VAL A 303 -5.24 -6.16 -6.75
C VAL A 303 -6.57 -6.82 -6.42
N ALA A 304 -7.27 -7.35 -7.43
CA ALA A 304 -8.58 -7.94 -7.27
C ALA A 304 -8.81 -9.13 -8.22
N PRO A 305 -9.69 -10.09 -7.87
CA PRO A 305 -10.33 -10.24 -6.58
C PRO A 305 -9.39 -10.93 -5.56
N LEU A 306 -9.20 -10.30 -4.40
CA LEU A 306 -8.42 -10.84 -3.28
C LEU A 306 -9.27 -10.94 -2.01
N TYR A 307 -9.68 -12.16 -1.66
CA TYR A 307 -10.39 -12.42 -0.42
C TYR A 307 -9.53 -11.94 0.74
N ARG A 308 -10.11 -11.06 1.57
CA ARG A 308 -9.46 -10.43 2.72
C ARG A 308 -8.13 -9.75 2.39
N HIS A 309 -8.02 -9.19 1.18
CA HIS A 309 -6.81 -8.52 0.67
C HIS A 309 -5.56 -9.41 0.51
N MET A 310 -5.72 -10.74 0.56
CA MET A 310 -4.57 -11.68 0.51
C MET A 310 -4.78 -12.87 -0.42
N ILE A 311 -5.93 -13.54 -0.40
CA ILE A 311 -6.12 -14.81 -1.09
C ILE A 311 -6.76 -14.57 -2.45
N ASN A 312 -6.14 -15.04 -3.53
CA ASN A 312 -6.75 -15.01 -4.86
C ASN A 312 -8.04 -15.84 -4.87
N CYS A 313 -9.19 -15.22 -5.17
CA CYS A 313 -10.50 -15.89 -5.10
C CYS A 313 -10.62 -17.08 -6.07
N LYS A 314 -9.94 -17.01 -7.22
CA LYS A 314 -9.94 -18.08 -8.21
C LYS A 314 -9.00 -19.22 -7.83
N TYR A 315 -7.80 -18.85 -7.37
CA TYR A 315 -6.74 -19.80 -7.03
C TYR A 315 -6.22 -19.54 -5.61
N PRO A 316 -6.89 -20.09 -4.58
CA PRO A 316 -6.61 -19.70 -3.19
C PRO A 316 -5.20 -20.01 -2.66
N SER A 317 -4.41 -20.80 -3.39
CA SER A 317 -3.00 -21.06 -3.07
C SER A 317 -2.01 -20.04 -3.64
N MET A 318 -2.49 -18.99 -4.32
CA MET A 318 -1.75 -17.75 -4.54
C MET A 318 -2.18 -16.71 -3.51
N ILE A 319 -1.22 -16.30 -2.69
CA ILE A 319 -1.43 -15.48 -1.50
C ILE A 319 -0.55 -14.25 -1.57
N PHE A 320 -1.12 -13.07 -1.34
CA PHE A 320 -0.42 -11.80 -1.28
C PHE A 320 -0.24 -11.36 0.17
N ILE A 321 0.99 -11.10 0.57
CA ILE A 321 1.32 -10.55 1.89
C ILE A 321 2.01 -9.20 1.70
N GLY A 322 1.58 -8.20 2.48
CA GLY A 322 2.18 -6.87 2.44
C GLY A 322 1.53 -5.90 1.45
N LEU A 323 0.28 -6.15 1.03
CA LEU A 323 -0.55 -5.16 0.31
C LEU A 323 -1.22 -4.15 1.26
N LEU A 324 -1.42 -4.51 2.53
CA LEU A 324 -2.08 -3.66 3.51
C LEU A 324 -1.28 -2.37 3.74
N THR A 325 -1.98 -1.23 3.82
CA THR A 325 -1.36 0.08 4.15
C THR A 325 -2.04 0.73 5.35
N HIS A 326 -1.38 1.70 5.98
CA HIS A 326 -1.77 2.29 7.28
C HIS A 326 -1.83 1.25 8.40
N ILE A 327 -0.75 0.48 8.51
CA ILE A 327 -0.52 -0.55 9.52
C ILE A 327 0.83 -0.28 10.22
N PRO A 328 1.10 -0.85 11.41
CA PRO A 328 2.47 -0.95 11.93
C PRO A 328 3.40 -1.62 10.91
N PHE A 329 4.69 -1.29 10.93
CA PHE A 329 5.59 -1.76 9.88
C PHE A 329 6.10 -3.19 10.10
N LEU A 330 5.96 -3.75 11.31
CA LEU A 330 6.23 -5.16 11.64
C LEU A 330 5.01 -5.83 12.30
N GLY A 331 4.84 -7.13 12.05
CA GLY A 331 3.91 -8.01 12.76
C GLY A 331 2.45 -7.84 12.35
N ALA A 332 1.77 -6.90 13.01
CA ALA A 332 0.31 -6.77 12.94
C ALA A 332 -0.21 -6.52 11.51
N GLY A 333 -1.13 -7.38 11.06
CA GLY A 333 -1.61 -7.44 9.69
C GLY A 333 -0.91 -8.53 8.89
N PRO A 334 0.31 -8.31 8.35
CA PRO A 334 1.00 -9.31 7.52
C PRO A 334 1.24 -10.65 8.20
N GLU A 335 1.63 -10.67 9.48
CA GLU A 335 1.84 -11.93 10.21
C GLU A 335 0.52 -12.65 10.49
N ASP A 336 -0.54 -11.91 10.79
CA ASP A 336 -1.88 -12.47 10.97
C ASP A 336 -2.43 -13.07 9.66
N GLN A 337 -2.12 -12.44 8.51
CA GLN A 337 -2.41 -12.98 7.18
C GLN A 337 -1.66 -14.30 6.94
N ILE A 338 -0.37 -14.37 7.30
CA ILE A 338 0.45 -15.58 7.16
C ILE A 338 -0.11 -16.72 8.00
N LEU A 339 -0.43 -16.48 9.28
CA LEU A 339 -0.98 -17.49 10.18
C LEU A 339 -2.34 -18.00 9.72
N PHE A 340 -3.22 -17.11 9.24
CA PHE A 340 -4.50 -17.49 8.65
C PHE A 340 -4.32 -18.36 7.39
N CYS A 341 -3.45 -17.94 6.48
CA CYS A 341 -3.17 -18.68 5.25
C CYS A 341 -2.54 -20.04 5.52
N LYS A 342 -1.64 -20.13 6.51
CA LYS A 342 -1.10 -21.40 6.97
C LYS A 342 -2.20 -22.30 7.54
N ALA A 343 -3.11 -21.77 8.36
CA ALA A 343 -4.24 -22.55 8.86
C ALA A 343 -5.15 -23.07 7.74
N PHE A 344 -5.36 -22.28 6.69
CA PHE A 344 -6.02 -22.73 5.47
C PHE A 344 -5.25 -23.88 4.78
N LEU A 345 -3.94 -23.72 4.55
CA LEU A 345 -3.13 -24.75 3.90
C LEU A 345 -3.01 -26.04 4.75
N ASP A 346 -3.06 -25.92 6.07
CA ASP A 346 -3.13 -27.05 7.03
C ASP A 346 -4.51 -27.72 7.04
N GLY A 347 -5.53 -27.15 6.37
CA GLY A 347 -6.91 -27.64 6.37
C GLY A 347 -7.70 -27.33 7.64
N ARG A 348 -7.16 -26.47 8.52
CA ARG A 348 -7.82 -26.01 9.76
C ARG A 348 -8.84 -24.91 9.50
N VAL A 349 -8.66 -24.13 8.43
CA VAL A 349 -9.62 -23.13 7.94
C VAL A 349 -10.17 -23.60 6.60
N ARG A 350 -11.49 -23.55 6.44
CA ARG A 350 -12.18 -23.74 5.15
C ARG A 350 -12.55 -22.39 4.58
N LEU A 351 -12.20 -22.17 3.32
CA LEU A 351 -12.57 -20.94 2.63
C LEU A 351 -14.00 -21.03 2.08
N PRO A 352 -14.70 -19.90 1.92
CA PRO A 352 -15.96 -19.84 1.18
C PRO A 352 -15.77 -20.25 -0.30
N SER A 353 -16.87 -20.33 -1.04
CA SER A 353 -16.81 -20.56 -2.49
C SER A 353 -16.13 -19.39 -3.23
N GLU A 354 -15.66 -19.62 -4.46
CA GLU A 354 -15.12 -18.56 -5.34
C GLU A 354 -16.11 -17.39 -5.49
N GLU A 355 -17.40 -17.71 -5.65
CA GLU A 355 -18.49 -16.74 -5.77
C GLU A 355 -18.64 -15.91 -4.49
N ASP A 356 -18.70 -16.56 -3.32
CA ASP A 356 -18.86 -15.89 -2.04
C ASP A 356 -17.66 -14.99 -1.72
N MET A 357 -16.44 -15.48 -1.97
CA MET A 357 -15.22 -14.70 -1.78
C MET A 357 -15.18 -13.48 -2.70
N THR A 358 -15.57 -13.64 -3.97
CA THR A 358 -15.61 -12.54 -4.95
C THR A 358 -16.68 -11.52 -4.58
N ALA A 359 -17.87 -11.97 -4.17
CA ALA A 359 -18.93 -11.09 -3.69
C ALA A 359 -18.50 -10.32 -2.42
N ASP A 360 -17.74 -10.96 -1.53
CA ASP A 360 -17.18 -10.30 -0.35
C ASP A 360 -16.16 -9.20 -0.71
N CYS A 361 -15.24 -9.50 -1.63
CA CYS A 361 -14.28 -8.52 -2.14
C CYS A 361 -14.97 -7.29 -2.72
N GLU A 362 -16.05 -7.50 -3.46
CA GLU A 362 -16.77 -6.40 -4.10
C GLU A 362 -17.61 -5.61 -3.10
N ARG A 363 -18.23 -6.27 -2.11
CA ARG A 363 -18.92 -5.57 -1.00
C ARG A 363 -17.97 -4.67 -0.22
N ASP A 364 -16.79 -5.17 0.16
CA ASP A 364 -15.76 -4.38 0.84
C ASP A 364 -15.31 -3.20 -0.02
N TRP A 365 -15.07 -3.44 -1.30
CA TRP A 365 -14.66 -2.39 -2.24
C TRP A 365 -15.70 -1.28 -2.41
N GLN A 366 -16.96 -1.64 -2.63
CA GLN A 366 -18.06 -0.68 -2.73
C GLN A 366 -18.27 0.07 -1.40
N GLY A 367 -18.05 -0.58 -0.26
CA GLY A 367 -18.04 0.07 1.05
C GLY A 367 -16.97 1.17 1.14
N ARG A 368 -15.74 0.86 0.71
CA ARG A 368 -14.62 1.82 0.69
C ARG A 368 -14.88 3.01 -0.23
N LEU A 369 -15.48 2.78 -1.40
CA LEU A 369 -15.88 3.86 -2.32
C LEU A 369 -16.94 4.78 -1.69
N ARG A 370 -17.95 4.22 -1.02
CA ARG A 370 -18.96 5.00 -0.28
C ARG A 370 -18.35 5.82 0.85
N GLU A 371 -17.29 5.33 1.49
CA GLU A 371 -16.50 6.04 2.50
C GLU A 371 -15.55 7.11 1.89
N GLY A 372 -15.52 7.27 0.56
CA GLY A 372 -14.70 8.25 -0.15
C GLY A 372 -13.22 7.86 -0.28
N LEU A 373 -12.89 6.57 -0.13
CA LEU A 373 -11.52 6.09 -0.27
C LEU A 373 -11.10 6.07 -1.76
N PRO A 374 -9.98 6.71 -2.14
CA PRO A 374 -9.50 6.66 -3.52
C PRO A 374 -9.13 5.25 -3.97
N ALA A 375 -9.33 4.93 -5.27
CA ALA A 375 -8.99 3.62 -5.87
C ALA A 375 -7.58 3.12 -5.55
N HIS A 376 -6.58 3.99 -5.66
CA HIS A 376 -5.19 3.67 -5.35
C HIS A 376 -4.87 3.43 -3.88
N LYS A 377 -5.89 3.47 -3.02
CA LYS A 377 -5.82 3.16 -1.59
C LYS A 377 -6.73 1.98 -1.23
N ALA A 378 -7.10 1.13 -2.18
CA ALA A 378 -8.03 0.00 -1.95
C ALA A 378 -7.64 -0.89 -0.75
N HIS A 379 -6.34 -1.10 -0.51
CA HIS A 379 -5.82 -1.92 0.58
C HIS A 379 -5.49 -1.12 1.87
N MET A 380 -5.96 0.12 2.00
CA MET A 380 -5.75 0.95 3.18
C MET A 380 -6.64 0.52 4.35
N MET A 381 -6.05 0.18 5.50
CA MET A 381 -6.79 -0.39 6.63
C MET A 381 -7.37 0.67 7.59
N ARG A 382 -6.59 1.68 7.99
CA ARG A 382 -7.02 2.69 9.00
C ARG A 382 -7.69 2.01 10.21
N THR A 383 -8.95 2.36 10.50
CA THR A 383 -9.76 1.82 11.61
C THR A 383 -10.20 0.37 11.40
N LYS A 384 -10.07 -0.17 10.19
CA LYS A 384 -10.45 -1.55 9.86
C LYS A 384 -9.37 -2.58 10.24
N LEU A 385 -8.15 -2.15 10.59
CA LEU A 385 -7.01 -3.06 10.85
C LEU A 385 -7.27 -4.03 12.01
N TRP A 386 -7.64 -3.51 13.18
CA TRP A 386 -7.73 -4.34 14.39
C TRP A 386 -8.92 -5.31 14.39
N PRO A 387 -10.12 -4.90 13.94
CA PRO A 387 -11.21 -5.85 13.70
C PRO A 387 -10.80 -6.96 12.72
N TYR A 388 -10.10 -6.59 11.63
CA TYR A 388 -9.58 -7.55 10.66
C TYR A 388 -8.62 -8.56 11.29
N CYS A 389 -7.61 -8.10 12.04
CA CYS A 389 -6.64 -9.01 12.67
C CYS A 389 -7.30 -9.95 13.70
N ARG A 390 -8.25 -9.43 14.50
CA ARG A 390 -9.01 -10.25 15.47
C ARG A 390 -9.83 -11.33 14.78
N GLN A 391 -10.49 -11.01 13.68
CA GLN A 391 -11.24 -11.99 12.89
C GLN A 391 -10.34 -13.09 12.32
N LEU A 392 -9.16 -12.72 11.79
CA LEU A 392 -8.19 -13.72 11.32
C LEU A 392 -7.74 -14.65 12.46
N ALA A 393 -7.45 -14.09 13.63
CA ALA A 393 -7.01 -14.83 14.81
C ALA A 393 -8.08 -15.82 15.31
N GLU A 394 -9.32 -15.36 15.42
CA GLU A 394 -10.46 -16.16 15.85
C GLU A 394 -10.70 -17.35 14.91
N GLU A 395 -10.77 -17.10 13.61
CA GLU A 395 -11.08 -18.14 12.62
C GLU A 395 -9.95 -19.16 12.44
N ALA A 396 -8.69 -18.72 12.53
CA ALA A 396 -7.52 -19.60 12.36
C ALA A 396 -7.02 -20.22 13.67
N GLY A 397 -7.57 -19.80 14.82
CA GLY A 397 -7.25 -20.33 16.14
C GLY A 397 -5.87 -19.96 16.66
N PHE A 398 -5.38 -18.75 16.37
CA PHE A 398 -4.13 -18.23 16.95
C PHE A 398 -4.37 -17.07 17.93
N PRO A 399 -3.47 -16.79 18.89
CA PRO A 399 -3.68 -15.73 19.87
C PRO A 399 -3.81 -14.34 19.22
N PRO A 400 -4.86 -13.56 19.55
CA PRO A 400 -4.97 -12.19 19.09
C PRO A 400 -3.88 -11.30 19.70
N HIS A 401 -3.69 -10.10 19.13
CA HIS A 401 -2.84 -9.08 19.72
C HIS A 401 -3.42 -8.58 21.05
N ASP A 402 -2.53 -8.18 21.96
CA ASP A 402 -2.94 -7.56 23.22
C ASP A 402 -3.79 -6.30 22.96
N PRO A 403 -4.89 -6.07 23.69
CA PRO A 403 -5.78 -4.93 23.48
C PRO A 403 -5.08 -3.57 23.54
N VAL A 404 -4.00 -3.45 24.33
CA VAL A 404 -3.20 -2.23 24.43
C VAL A 404 -2.54 -1.81 23.10
N ILE A 405 -2.22 -2.75 22.21
CA ILE A 405 -1.51 -2.48 20.95
C ILE A 405 -2.37 -1.57 20.06
N GLU A 406 -3.68 -1.80 20.02
CA GLU A 406 -4.63 -0.93 19.32
C GLU A 406 -4.65 0.48 19.91
N ARG A 407 -4.66 0.60 21.24
CA ARG A 407 -4.64 1.90 21.94
C ARG A 407 -3.34 2.66 21.69
N ILE A 408 -2.19 1.98 21.70
CA ILE A 408 -0.88 2.58 21.38
C ILE A 408 -0.86 3.06 19.92
N HIS A 409 -1.35 2.25 18.98
CA HIS A 409 -1.41 2.62 17.57
C HIS A 409 -2.30 3.85 17.36
N ALA A 410 -3.47 3.90 18.00
CA ALA A 410 -4.36 5.06 17.96
C ALA A 410 -3.69 6.32 18.56
N ALA A 411 -3.02 6.19 19.72
CA ALA A 411 -2.32 7.30 20.35
C ALA A 411 -1.19 7.85 19.47
N SER A 412 -0.35 6.97 18.90
CA SER A 412 0.71 7.37 17.97
C SER A 412 0.16 8.04 16.72
N ASN A 413 -0.90 7.51 16.12
CA ASN A 413 -1.49 8.10 14.91
C ASN A 413 -2.02 9.51 15.15
N ARG A 414 -2.59 9.79 16.33
CA ARG A 414 -2.98 11.16 16.71
C ARG A 414 -1.78 12.11 16.71
N ASN A 415 -0.63 11.67 17.21
CA ASN A 415 0.58 12.50 17.24
C ASN A 415 1.17 12.71 15.84
N VAL A 416 1.28 11.65 15.05
CA VAL A 416 1.80 11.71 13.68
C VAL A 416 0.96 12.67 12.82
N VAL A 417 -0.37 12.66 13.00
CA VAL A 417 -1.28 13.54 12.25
C VAL A 417 -1.30 14.96 12.81
N GLY A 418 -1.40 15.11 14.14
CA GLY A 418 -1.59 16.40 14.78
C GLY A 418 -0.32 17.25 14.92
N VAL A 419 0.83 16.60 15.13
CA VAL A 419 2.14 17.26 15.33
C VAL A 419 3.25 16.49 14.59
N PRO A 420 3.21 16.42 13.25
CA PRO A 420 4.12 15.61 12.43
C PRO A 420 5.61 15.97 12.61
N TYR A 421 5.92 17.17 13.08
CA TYR A 421 7.27 17.66 13.37
C TYR A 421 7.79 17.32 14.77
N ASP A 422 6.95 16.81 15.67
CA ASP A 422 7.29 16.59 17.08
C ASP A 422 6.88 15.21 17.62
N PHE A 423 6.11 14.43 16.87
CA PHE A 423 5.58 13.14 17.35
C PHE A 423 6.66 12.17 17.87
N ARG A 424 7.89 12.24 17.34
CA ARG A 424 9.00 11.39 17.78
C ARG A 424 9.58 11.76 19.16
N ASN A 425 9.16 12.88 19.74
CA ASN A 425 9.48 13.27 21.11
C ASN A 425 8.50 12.69 22.14
N TYR A 426 7.46 11.97 21.71
CA TYR A 426 6.58 11.25 22.62
C TYR A 426 7.19 9.90 23.00
N ARG A 427 7.18 9.62 24.30
CA ARG A 427 7.49 8.32 24.89
C ARG A 427 6.20 7.53 25.03
N ILE A 428 6.16 6.37 24.39
CA ILE A 428 5.05 5.42 24.45
C ILE A 428 5.63 4.02 24.67
N ASP A 429 5.45 3.48 25.87
CA ASP A 429 5.92 2.15 26.24
C ASP A 429 4.76 1.29 26.72
N LYS A 430 4.67 0.06 26.21
CA LYS A 430 3.75 -0.96 26.71
C LYS A 430 4.19 -1.38 28.13
N VAL A 431 3.23 -1.49 29.05
CA VAL A 431 3.48 -1.95 30.43
C VAL A 431 3.02 -3.40 30.58
N ASP A 432 1.80 -3.70 30.13
CA ASP A 432 1.22 -5.04 30.13
C ASP A 432 0.23 -5.19 28.96
N ALA A 433 -0.60 -6.23 28.94
CA ALA A 433 -1.57 -6.47 27.87
C ALA A 433 -2.66 -5.39 27.76
N GLU A 434 -2.87 -4.61 28.82
CA GLU A 434 -3.92 -3.60 28.94
C GLU A 434 -3.39 -2.17 29.06
N THR A 435 -2.21 -1.95 29.63
CA THR A 435 -1.76 -0.60 29.99
C THR A 435 -0.49 -0.18 29.27
N PHE A 436 -0.36 1.13 29.03
CA PHE A 436 0.81 1.75 28.42
C PHE A 436 1.08 3.11 29.06
N THR A 437 2.35 3.50 29.08
CA THR A 437 2.76 4.86 29.47
C THR A 437 2.75 5.78 28.26
N TYR A 438 2.41 7.04 28.49
CA TYR A 438 2.33 8.05 27.45
C TYR A 438 2.76 9.40 28.00
N GLY A 439 3.78 10.00 27.40
CA GLY A 439 4.23 11.33 27.79
C GLY A 439 5.13 11.96 26.75
N ARG A 440 5.06 13.28 26.60
CA ARG A 440 6.02 14.02 25.78
C ARG A 440 7.32 14.15 26.56
N ARG A 441 8.47 13.85 25.94
CA ARG A 441 9.77 14.15 26.53
C ARG A 441 9.88 15.65 26.73
N VAL A 442 9.98 16.08 27.99
CA VAL A 442 10.41 17.43 28.32
C VAL A 442 11.92 17.43 28.16
N LYS A 443 12.47 18.22 27.23
CA LYS A 443 13.89 18.59 27.33
C LYS A 443 14.03 19.31 28.65
N VAL A 444 14.69 18.69 29.64
CA VAL A 444 15.30 19.46 30.71
C VAL A 444 16.29 20.38 30.00
N LEU A 445 16.04 21.69 30.02
CA LEU A 445 17.06 22.65 29.63
C LEU A 445 18.17 22.47 30.67
N ASP A 446 19.16 21.66 30.35
CA ASP A 446 20.35 21.55 31.16
C ASP A 446 20.90 22.96 31.36
N SER A 447 21.26 23.24 32.60
CA SER A 447 21.90 24.48 33.04
C SER A 447 23.10 24.82 32.13
N PRO A 448 23.48 26.11 31.98
CA PRO A 448 24.52 26.51 31.04
C PRO A 448 25.80 25.69 31.24
N PRO A 449 26.52 25.35 30.15
CA PRO A 449 27.70 24.50 30.24
C PRO A 449 28.74 25.16 31.16
N LEU A 450 29.23 24.39 32.14
CA LEU A 450 30.39 24.77 32.93
C LEU A 450 31.59 25.00 32.01
N PRO A 451 32.44 26.01 32.28
CA PRO A 451 33.52 26.38 31.39
C PRO A 451 34.59 25.27 31.32
N HIS A 452 35.04 25.03 30.09
CA HIS A 452 36.12 24.15 29.65
C HIS A 452 37.18 23.80 30.71
N GLN A 453 37.41 22.50 30.92
CA GLN A 453 38.73 22.00 31.29
C GLN A 453 39.30 21.20 30.12
N PHE A 454 40.26 21.82 29.43
CA PHE A 454 41.22 21.12 28.59
C PHE A 454 42.13 20.27 29.48
N SER A 455 42.29 18.99 29.14
CA SER A 455 43.40 18.15 29.59
C SER A 455 44.03 17.52 28.36
N ALA A 456 45.21 18.02 28.00
CA ALA A 456 46.09 17.47 26.99
C ALA A 456 46.93 16.34 27.56
N MET A 457 47.15 15.28 26.78
CA MET A 457 48.32 14.38 26.70
C MET A 457 47.93 13.22 25.78
N GLY A 458 48.60 12.83 24.71
CA GLY A 458 49.86 13.24 24.08
C GLY A 458 50.18 12.24 22.95
N ASN A 459 50.70 12.72 21.83
CA ASN A 459 51.22 11.90 20.73
C ASN A 459 52.46 11.12 21.16
N CYS A 460 52.55 9.83 20.81
CA CYS A 460 53.74 9.19 20.18
C CYS A 460 53.53 7.68 20.03
N LEU A 461 53.50 7.19 18.77
CA LEU A 461 54.46 6.23 18.21
C LEU A 461 53.98 5.77 16.82
N ARG A 462 54.76 6.10 15.78
CA ARG A 462 54.72 5.43 14.46
C ARG A 462 55.78 4.31 14.47
N ARG A 463 55.48 3.18 13.81
CA ARG A 463 56.19 2.61 12.64
C ARG A 463 55.90 1.10 12.50
N GLY A 464 55.65 0.67 11.26
CA GLY A 464 55.91 -0.71 10.79
C GLY A 464 54.74 -1.44 10.11
N GLU A 465 54.60 -1.17 8.81
CA GLU A 465 54.00 -1.85 7.61
C GLU A 465 53.30 -3.28 7.67
N PRO A 466 52.88 -3.91 6.53
CA PRO A 466 51.45 -4.18 6.26
C PRO A 466 51.12 -5.66 5.95
N SER A 467 49.83 -6.03 5.91
CA SER A 467 49.34 -7.24 5.21
C SER A 467 47.85 -7.05 4.92
N GLU A 468 47.47 -6.73 3.68
CA GLU A 468 47.05 -7.66 2.62
C GLU A 468 45.65 -8.29 2.82
N ASP A 469 44.81 -7.96 1.84
CA ASP A 469 43.62 -8.62 1.30
C ASP A 469 43.02 -9.85 2.00
N TYR A 470 41.70 -9.78 2.20
CA TYR A 470 40.84 -10.96 2.11
C TYR A 470 39.76 -10.71 1.07
N SER A 471 40.07 -11.14 -0.15
CA SER A 471 39.08 -11.45 -1.18
C SER A 471 39.07 -12.98 -1.39
N LEU A 472 37.85 -13.53 -1.43
CA LEU A 472 37.43 -14.76 -2.11
C LEU A 472 38.08 -16.09 -1.71
N LEU A 473 37.22 -17.09 -1.43
CA LEU A 473 37.16 -18.35 -2.18
C LEU A 473 35.91 -19.17 -1.81
N HIS A 474 35.02 -19.33 -2.78
CA HIS A 474 34.22 -20.53 -2.97
C HIS A 474 35.08 -21.56 -3.72
N THR A 475 35.09 -22.84 -3.31
CA THR A 475 34.71 -24.01 -4.15
C THR A 475 35.02 -25.36 -3.46
N ASN A 476 33.97 -26.19 -3.40
CA ASN A 476 33.87 -27.63 -3.66
C ASN A 476 34.91 -28.68 -3.21
N ALA A 477 34.34 -29.67 -2.49
CA ALA A 477 34.30 -31.11 -2.81
C ALA A 477 35.17 -32.10 -2.01
N ALA A 478 34.43 -33.13 -1.54
CA ALA A 478 34.75 -34.56 -1.48
C ALA A 478 35.56 -35.14 -0.31
N GLU A 479 34.84 -36.04 0.39
CA GLU A 479 35.23 -37.40 0.79
C GLU A 479 35.99 -37.69 2.10
N GLN A 480 35.30 -38.56 2.85
CA GLN A 480 35.78 -39.75 3.57
C GLN A 480 36.24 -39.64 5.04
N ASP A 481 35.40 -40.29 5.86
CA ASP A 481 35.74 -41.36 6.80
C ASP A 481 36.37 -41.04 8.18
N ASN A 482 35.45 -41.16 9.15
CA ASN A 482 35.44 -42.22 10.18
C ASN A 482 36.18 -42.00 11.51
N LEU A 483 35.48 -42.48 12.56
CA LEU A 483 35.93 -42.87 13.91
C LEU A 483 35.79 -41.87 15.06
N GLY A 484 35.09 -42.32 16.11
CA GLY A 484 35.36 -41.91 17.48
C GLY A 484 34.14 -41.73 18.38
N ALA A 485 33.45 -42.84 18.69
CA ALA A 485 32.52 -42.90 19.80
C ALA A 485 33.22 -42.63 21.15
N ILE A 486 32.63 -41.80 22.02
CA ILE A 486 32.74 -41.95 23.48
C ILE A 486 31.38 -41.66 24.13
N SER A 487 30.88 -42.68 24.79
CA SER A 487 29.73 -42.73 25.70
C SER A 487 30.11 -42.42 27.16
N ALA A 488 29.25 -41.72 27.89
CA ALA A 488 28.92 -41.89 29.32
C ALA A 488 27.92 -40.76 29.68
N SER A 489 26.63 -40.92 29.99
CA SER A 489 25.86 -41.81 30.86
C SER A 489 25.99 -41.53 32.37
N HIS A 490 24.82 -41.40 33.00
CA HIS A 490 24.48 -41.35 34.44
C HIS A 490 24.50 -39.96 35.11
N GLY A 491 23.44 -39.47 35.74
CA GLY A 491 22.10 -40.01 36.01
C GLY A 491 21.42 -39.24 37.15
N SER A 492 20.07 -39.17 37.10
CA SER A 492 19.09 -39.16 38.22
C SER A 492 19.22 -38.12 39.36
N GLY A 493 18.17 -37.47 39.87
CA GLY A 493 16.71 -37.66 39.75
C GLY A 493 15.97 -36.82 40.81
N GLY A 494 14.62 -36.93 40.81
CA GLY A 494 13.69 -36.37 41.82
C GLY A 494 13.02 -35.07 41.34
N GLY A 495 11.71 -34.93 41.15
CA GLY A 495 10.56 -35.68 41.63
C GLY A 495 9.76 -34.82 42.60
N SER A 496 8.65 -34.21 42.16
CA SER A 496 7.47 -34.07 43.01
C SER A 496 6.20 -33.74 42.20
N ARG A 497 5.17 -34.56 42.45
CA ARG A 497 3.78 -34.40 42.04
C ARG A 497 3.07 -33.55 43.10
N HIS A 498 2.10 -32.73 42.68
CA HIS A 498 0.88 -32.53 43.47
C HIS A 498 -0.33 -32.37 42.55
N GLN A 499 -1.21 -33.37 42.62
CA GLN A 499 -2.65 -33.24 42.33
C GLN A 499 -3.36 -32.95 43.65
N SER A 500 -4.41 -32.13 43.59
CA SER A 500 -5.58 -32.28 44.44
C SER A 500 -6.82 -31.74 43.72
N GLN A 501 -7.78 -32.65 43.49
CA GLN A 501 -9.16 -32.39 43.10
C GLN A 501 -9.99 -31.93 44.32
N GLN A 502 -11.08 -31.19 44.08
CA GLN A 502 -12.47 -31.47 44.48
C GLN A 502 -13.32 -30.19 44.26
N ASN A 503 -14.26 -30.19 43.31
CA ASN A 503 -15.70 -30.54 43.42
C ASN A 503 -16.56 -29.55 44.23
N GLN A 504 -17.55 -28.93 43.59
CA GLN A 504 -18.97 -29.22 43.88
C GLN A 504 -19.95 -28.59 42.87
N HIS A 505 -21.02 -29.37 42.65
CA HIS A 505 -22.17 -29.22 41.76
C HIS A 505 -23.12 -28.07 42.10
N TYR A 506 -23.94 -27.63 41.13
CA TYR A 506 -25.41 -27.70 41.24
C TYR A 506 -26.08 -27.79 39.86
N HIS A 507 -27.26 -28.41 39.89
CA HIS A 507 -28.05 -29.03 38.82
C HIS A 507 -29.12 -28.11 38.20
N ASN A 508 -29.59 -28.52 37.01
CA ASN A 508 -30.98 -28.45 36.48
C ASN A 508 -31.53 -27.06 36.05
N SER A 509 -32.44 -26.90 35.08
CA SER A 509 -33.10 -27.74 34.07
C SER A 509 -34.03 -26.82 33.23
N ALA A 510 -34.51 -27.36 32.10
CA ALA A 510 -35.79 -27.06 31.43
C ALA A 510 -35.86 -25.89 30.41
N GLY A 511 -36.35 -26.24 29.21
CA GLY A 511 -36.69 -25.34 28.11
C GLY A 511 -38.13 -24.80 28.18
N PRO A 512 -38.88 -24.83 27.08
CA PRO A 512 -39.02 -23.71 26.15
C PRO A 512 -40.45 -23.16 26.08
N SER A 513 -40.65 -21.97 25.51
CA SER A 513 -41.99 -21.54 25.09
C SER A 513 -41.98 -20.45 23.99
N SER A 514 -42.58 -20.83 22.87
CA SER A 514 -43.19 -20.02 21.83
C SER A 514 -44.36 -19.16 22.34
N SER A 515 -44.61 -18.00 21.71
CA SER A 515 -45.92 -17.68 21.08
C SER A 515 -45.98 -16.27 20.51
N SER A 516 -46.61 -16.19 19.33
CA SER A 516 -47.22 -15.06 18.61
C SER A 516 -48.15 -14.19 19.49
N THR A 517 -48.69 -13.01 19.12
CA THR A 517 -49.43 -12.63 17.90
C THR A 517 -49.89 -11.15 18.01
N THR A 518 -49.97 -10.42 16.87
CA THR A 518 -50.97 -9.35 16.48
C THR A 518 -51.19 -8.10 17.37
N THR A 519 -51.53 -6.88 16.89
CA THR A 519 -52.50 -6.47 15.83
C THR A 519 -52.35 -4.97 15.45
N ARG A 520 -52.66 -4.62 14.18
CA ARG A 520 -53.43 -3.47 13.59
C ARG A 520 -53.64 -2.16 14.40
N ALA A 521 -53.91 -0.97 13.83
CA ALA A 521 -53.99 -0.36 12.49
C ALA A 521 -54.55 1.07 12.69
N SER A 522 -54.32 2.00 11.75
CA SER A 522 -55.31 3.05 11.42
C SER A 522 -55.05 3.73 10.05
N HIS A 523 -56.13 3.79 9.26
CA HIS A 523 -56.42 4.52 8.00
C HIS A 523 -56.15 6.05 8.08
N ALA A 524 -56.20 6.90 7.04
CA ALA A 524 -56.83 6.96 5.70
C ALA A 524 -56.02 7.97 4.83
N GLY A 525 -55.94 7.87 3.48
CA GLY A 525 -56.88 8.48 2.48
C GLY A 525 -56.60 9.99 2.29
N SER A 526 -56.48 10.63 1.12
CA SER A 526 -56.71 10.30 -0.30
C SER A 526 -56.33 11.53 -1.16
N SER A 527 -55.92 11.30 -2.42
CA SER A 527 -56.22 12.10 -3.65
C SER A 527 -55.85 13.60 -3.74
N PHE A 528 -55.13 14.01 -4.80
CA PHE A 528 -55.72 14.72 -5.95
C PHE A 528 -54.71 14.95 -7.09
N ALA A 529 -55.27 14.99 -8.29
CA ALA A 529 -54.65 14.96 -9.60
C ALA A 529 -54.08 16.32 -10.10
N ALA A 530 -53.28 16.22 -11.16
CA ALA A 530 -52.63 17.28 -11.92
C ALA A 530 -53.59 18.24 -12.65
N PRO A 531 -53.05 19.37 -13.15
CA PRO A 531 -53.46 19.89 -14.43
C PRO A 531 -52.27 20.14 -15.39
N SER A 532 -52.52 19.81 -16.65
CA SER A 532 -51.75 20.16 -17.85
C SER A 532 -52.18 21.53 -18.39
N ALA A 533 -51.22 22.34 -18.88
CA ALA A 533 -51.50 23.47 -19.76
C ALA A 533 -50.34 23.70 -20.75
N GLU A 534 -50.70 23.68 -22.03
CA GLU A 534 -49.89 24.08 -23.19
C GLU A 534 -49.66 25.60 -23.20
N TYR A 535 -48.56 26.11 -23.78
CA TYR A 535 -48.62 27.16 -24.83
C TYR A 535 -47.26 27.49 -25.49
N ARG A 536 -47.27 27.28 -26.82
CA ARG A 536 -46.64 27.97 -27.96
C ARG A 536 -45.44 28.92 -27.79
N SER A 537 -44.44 28.60 -28.60
CA SER A 537 -43.38 29.44 -29.17
C SER A 537 -43.88 30.69 -29.91
N ASN A 538 -43.23 31.82 -29.69
CA ASN A 538 -43.17 32.95 -30.62
C ASN A 538 -41.79 33.63 -30.51
N SER A 539 -41.06 33.65 -31.62
CA SER A 539 -39.86 34.49 -31.82
C SER A 539 -40.27 35.95 -32.07
N PRO A 540 -39.37 36.91 -31.81
CA PRO A 540 -39.05 37.86 -32.88
C PRO A 540 -37.55 38.11 -33.05
N GLU A 541 -37.22 38.41 -34.29
CA GLU A 541 -35.93 38.80 -34.86
C GLU A 541 -35.39 40.12 -34.27
N GLY A 542 -34.07 40.31 -34.33
CA GLY A 542 -33.40 41.56 -33.99
C GLY A 542 -31.88 41.45 -34.02
N ASP A 543 -31.30 41.66 -35.20
CA ASP A 543 -29.88 41.70 -35.52
C ASP A 543 -29.03 42.60 -34.61
N THR A 544 -27.79 42.18 -34.31
CA THR A 544 -26.60 43.02 -34.54
C THR A 544 -25.37 42.14 -34.82
N HIS A 545 -24.92 42.19 -36.08
CA HIS A 545 -23.69 41.62 -36.58
C HIS A 545 -22.45 42.18 -35.85
N TYR A 546 -21.58 41.29 -35.34
CA TYR A 546 -20.14 41.51 -35.37
C TYR A 546 -19.52 40.39 -36.19
N SER A 547 -19.06 40.76 -37.38
CA SER A 547 -18.44 39.89 -38.38
C SER A 547 -17.12 39.33 -37.84
N SER A 548 -17.02 38.01 -37.76
CA SER A 548 -15.74 37.31 -37.78
C SER A 548 -15.78 36.34 -38.95
N MET A 549 -14.91 36.59 -39.93
CA MET A 549 -14.68 35.70 -41.05
C MET A 549 -14.26 34.33 -40.54
N THR A 550 -15.18 33.35 -40.59
CA THR A 550 -14.80 31.95 -40.47
C THR A 550 -14.57 31.44 -41.87
N VAL A 551 -13.31 31.18 -42.21
CA VAL A 551 -12.98 30.29 -43.32
C VAL A 551 -13.60 28.94 -42.96
N GLU A 552 -14.69 28.54 -43.63
CA GLU A 552 -15.22 27.19 -43.53
C GLU A 552 -14.16 26.23 -44.04
N ARG A 553 -13.39 25.68 -43.11
CA ARG A 553 -12.41 24.65 -43.38
C ARG A 553 -13.18 23.41 -43.84
N GLN A 554 -13.11 23.11 -45.14
CA GLN A 554 -13.65 21.86 -45.66
C GLN A 554 -13.01 20.70 -44.88
N LEU A 555 -13.85 19.95 -44.16
CA LEU A 555 -13.43 18.78 -43.39
C LEU A 555 -12.88 17.73 -44.35
N THR A 556 -11.70 17.20 -44.05
CA THR A 556 -11.11 16.11 -44.84
C THR A 556 -11.96 14.85 -44.71
N GLU A 557 -11.86 13.90 -45.66
CA GLU A 557 -12.57 12.61 -45.55
C GLU A 557 -12.25 11.88 -44.23
N ASP A 558 -11.03 12.03 -43.71
CA ASP A 558 -10.61 11.46 -42.43
C ASP A 558 -11.29 12.16 -41.23
N ASP A 559 -11.47 13.49 -41.29
CA ASP A 559 -12.20 14.23 -40.26
C ASP A 559 -13.69 13.86 -40.28
N GLN A 560 -14.28 13.67 -41.47
CA GLN A 560 -15.66 13.19 -41.62
C GLN A 560 -15.82 11.77 -41.06
N ARG A 561 -14.87 10.86 -41.32
CA ARG A 561 -14.85 9.50 -40.74
C ARG A 561 -14.74 9.53 -39.21
N LYS A 562 -13.86 10.37 -38.66
CA LYS A 562 -13.69 10.52 -37.19
C LYS A 562 -14.95 11.12 -36.54
N LEU A 563 -15.59 12.10 -37.17
CA LEU A 563 -16.85 12.67 -36.68
C LEU A 563 -17.98 11.64 -36.71
N ALA A 564 -18.09 10.84 -37.77
CA ALA A 564 -19.09 9.76 -37.85
C ALA A 564 -18.87 8.69 -36.77
N GLN A 565 -17.61 8.30 -36.51
CA GLN A 565 -17.27 7.35 -35.43
C GLN A 565 -17.60 7.92 -34.04
N ARG A 566 -17.26 9.18 -33.78
CA ARG A 566 -17.60 9.85 -32.51
C ARG A 566 -19.11 9.94 -32.32
N PHE A 567 -19.84 10.32 -33.35
CA PHE A 567 -21.29 10.40 -33.31
C PHE A 567 -21.93 9.05 -32.97
N GLY A 568 -21.46 7.95 -33.59
CA GLY A 568 -21.90 6.60 -33.26
C GLY A 568 -21.62 6.22 -31.79
N LEU A 569 -20.42 6.50 -31.28
CA LEU A 569 -20.07 6.23 -29.88
C LEU A 569 -20.93 7.02 -28.89
N ILE A 570 -21.19 8.30 -29.17
CA ILE A 570 -22.01 9.18 -28.32
C ILE A 570 -23.44 8.64 -28.21
N GLN A 571 -24.00 8.06 -29.28
CA GLN A 571 -25.35 7.48 -29.24
C GLN A 571 -25.46 6.29 -28.28
N HIS A 572 -24.39 5.53 -28.08
CA HIS A 572 -24.38 4.36 -27.19
C HIS A 572 -24.17 4.71 -25.70
N LEU A 573 -23.87 5.97 -25.39
CA LEU A 573 -23.75 6.39 -24.00
C LEU A 573 -25.12 6.42 -23.31
N PRO A 574 -25.24 6.02 -22.03
CA PRO A 574 -26.51 6.07 -21.33
C PRO A 574 -27.07 7.49 -21.23
N SER A 575 -28.33 7.68 -21.61
CA SER A 575 -29.07 8.93 -21.38
C SER A 575 -30.43 8.65 -20.76
N GLY A 576 -30.94 9.58 -19.98
CA GLY A 576 -32.22 9.45 -19.29
C GLY A 576 -32.70 10.80 -18.76
N LEU A 577 -33.74 10.77 -17.94
CA LEU A 577 -34.21 11.95 -17.22
C LEU A 577 -33.54 12.00 -15.85
N TYR A 578 -33.14 13.19 -15.42
CA TYR A 578 -32.55 13.38 -14.10
C TYR A 578 -33.59 13.13 -13.00
N ASP A 579 -33.26 12.31 -12.01
CA ASP A 579 -34.16 11.87 -10.93
C ASP A 579 -33.92 12.59 -9.59
N GLY A 580 -32.96 13.52 -9.54
CA GLY A 580 -32.59 14.25 -8.33
C GLY A 580 -31.69 13.47 -7.35
N GLY A 581 -31.25 12.25 -7.70
CA GLY A 581 -30.57 11.33 -6.79
C GLY A 581 -29.04 11.50 -6.65
N LYS A 582 -28.39 12.39 -7.41
CA LYS A 582 -26.92 12.50 -7.44
C LYS A 582 -26.38 13.73 -6.69
N LYS A 583 -25.11 13.63 -6.26
CA LYS A 583 -24.39 14.67 -5.50
C LYS A 583 -24.14 15.94 -6.31
N ASP A 584 -24.00 15.84 -7.62
CA ASP A 584 -23.79 16.98 -8.52
C ASP A 584 -25.14 17.51 -8.99
N ARG A 585 -25.52 18.68 -8.49
CA ARG A 585 -26.78 19.36 -8.85
C ARG A 585 -26.63 20.38 -9.98
N GLU A 586 -25.46 20.49 -10.59
CA GLU A 586 -25.16 21.46 -11.64
C GLU A 586 -24.43 20.77 -12.79
N CYS A 587 -24.77 21.14 -14.03
CA CYS A 587 -24.08 20.67 -15.23
C CYS A 587 -22.77 21.47 -15.41
N PRO A 588 -21.58 20.85 -15.32
CA PRO A 588 -20.30 21.58 -15.36
C PRO A 588 -19.94 22.23 -16.71
N ILE A 589 -20.72 21.99 -17.77
CA ILE A 589 -20.49 22.59 -19.09
C ILE A 589 -21.21 23.93 -19.20
N CYS A 590 -22.50 23.97 -18.85
CA CYS A 590 -23.31 25.20 -18.93
C CYS A 590 -23.40 25.94 -17.58
N MET A 591 -22.93 25.33 -16.49
CA MET A 591 -23.01 25.83 -15.12
C MET A 591 -24.45 26.11 -14.66
N VAL A 592 -25.42 25.34 -15.17
CA VAL A 592 -26.85 25.42 -14.82
C VAL A 592 -27.26 24.22 -13.97
N GLU A 593 -28.12 24.46 -12.98
CA GLU A 593 -28.65 23.39 -12.12
C GLU A 593 -29.40 22.31 -12.92
N LEU A 594 -29.15 21.04 -12.58
CA LEU A 594 -29.87 19.88 -13.08
C LEU A 594 -31.18 19.72 -12.30
N ASN A 595 -32.31 19.91 -13.00
CA ASN A 595 -33.65 19.78 -12.42
C ASN A 595 -34.23 18.39 -12.68
N CYS A 596 -35.08 17.91 -11.76
CA CYS A 596 -35.77 16.63 -11.96
C CYS A 596 -36.58 16.67 -13.28
N GLY A 597 -36.35 15.70 -14.16
CA GLY A 597 -36.92 15.66 -15.51
C GLY A 597 -36.02 16.22 -16.62
N ASP A 598 -34.86 16.80 -16.30
CA ASP A 598 -33.92 17.28 -17.32
C ASP A 598 -33.36 16.10 -18.15
N PRO A 599 -33.26 16.22 -19.49
CA PRO A 599 -32.54 15.25 -20.31
C PRO A 599 -31.06 15.28 -19.98
N VAL A 600 -30.55 14.17 -19.43
CA VAL A 600 -29.15 14.04 -19.03
C VAL A 600 -28.49 12.85 -19.71
N ARG A 601 -27.16 12.95 -19.85
CA ARG A 601 -26.31 11.83 -20.27
C ARG A 601 -25.30 11.51 -19.19
N PHE A 602 -25.08 10.22 -19.03
CA PHE A 602 -24.13 9.64 -18.09
C PHE A 602 -22.91 9.17 -18.86
N LEU A 603 -21.74 9.65 -18.48
CA LEU A 603 -20.50 9.12 -19.01
C LEU A 603 -20.07 7.86 -18.22
N PRO A 604 -19.16 7.02 -18.75
CA PRO A 604 -18.70 5.81 -18.05
C PRO A 604 -18.00 6.10 -16.71
N CYS A 605 -17.45 7.31 -16.54
CA CYS A 605 -16.90 7.84 -15.30
C CYS A 605 -17.98 8.31 -14.29
N MET A 606 -19.26 8.09 -14.60
CA MET A 606 -20.47 8.38 -13.81
C MET A 606 -20.86 9.85 -13.62
N HIS A 607 -20.08 10.78 -14.16
CA HIS A 607 -20.45 12.20 -14.25
C HIS A 607 -21.68 12.41 -15.13
N VAL A 608 -22.45 13.45 -14.80
CA VAL A 608 -23.75 13.77 -15.39
C VAL A 608 -23.72 15.17 -15.96
N TYR A 609 -24.32 15.32 -17.14
CA TYR A 609 -24.43 16.58 -17.84
C TYR A 609 -25.79 16.65 -18.52
N HIS A 610 -26.28 17.86 -18.80
CA HIS A 610 -27.34 18.03 -19.80
C HIS A 610 -26.91 17.34 -21.10
N LYS A 611 -27.81 16.53 -21.67
CA LYS A 611 -27.52 15.68 -22.82
C LYS A 611 -26.91 16.48 -23.96
N ASP A 612 -27.50 17.63 -24.30
CA ASP A 612 -27.04 18.46 -25.41
C ASP A 612 -25.66 19.09 -25.15
N CYS A 613 -25.40 19.48 -23.89
CA CYS A 613 -24.12 20.07 -23.50
C CYS A 613 -22.96 19.10 -23.71
N ILE A 614 -23.13 17.85 -23.24
CA ILE A 614 -22.06 16.86 -23.34
C ILE A 614 -21.96 16.26 -24.74
N ASP A 615 -23.06 16.11 -25.47
CA ASP A 615 -23.01 15.64 -26.86
C ASP A 615 -22.23 16.63 -27.74
N ASP A 616 -22.45 17.93 -27.57
CA ASP A 616 -21.71 18.97 -28.30
C ASP A 616 -20.23 19.00 -27.91
N TRP A 617 -19.92 18.87 -26.62
CA TRP A 617 -18.54 18.77 -26.13
C TRP A 617 -17.80 17.57 -26.74
N LEU A 618 -18.40 16.37 -26.69
CA LEU A 618 -17.79 15.15 -27.20
C LEU A 618 -17.62 15.15 -28.72
N LEU A 619 -18.54 15.80 -29.44
CA LEU A 619 -18.49 15.89 -30.89
C LEU A 619 -17.46 16.92 -31.37
N LYS A 620 -17.47 18.13 -30.78
CA LYS A 620 -16.70 19.29 -31.28
C LYS A 620 -15.35 19.53 -30.60
N HIS A 621 -15.19 19.12 -29.33
CA HIS A 621 -14.02 19.50 -28.54
C HIS A 621 -13.12 18.29 -28.27
N SER A 622 -13.57 17.33 -27.47
CA SER A 622 -12.76 16.18 -27.06
C SER A 622 -13.63 15.00 -26.70
N LEU A 623 -13.24 13.78 -27.07
CA LEU A 623 -13.91 12.53 -26.66
C LEU A 623 -13.53 12.13 -25.21
N THR A 624 -13.44 13.12 -24.32
CA THR A 624 -13.08 12.98 -22.91
C THR A 624 -14.11 13.68 -22.04
N CYS A 625 -14.33 13.17 -20.84
CA CYS A 625 -15.20 13.79 -19.85
C CYS A 625 -14.68 15.20 -19.47
N PRO A 626 -15.50 16.27 -19.49
CA PRO A 626 -15.06 17.61 -19.10
C PRO A 626 -14.59 17.72 -17.64
N ASN A 627 -15.12 16.88 -16.73
CA ASN A 627 -14.84 17.02 -15.29
C ASN A 627 -13.59 16.24 -14.85
N CYS A 628 -13.36 15.05 -15.39
CA CYS A 628 -12.21 14.21 -15.02
C CYS A 628 -11.20 13.98 -16.15
N MET A 629 -11.48 14.47 -17.36
CA MET A 629 -10.66 14.30 -18.56
C MET A 629 -10.44 12.83 -18.98
N GLU A 630 -11.19 11.87 -18.42
CA GLU A 630 -11.12 10.46 -18.81
C GLU A 630 -11.67 10.25 -20.24
N PRO A 631 -11.00 9.48 -21.12
CA PRO A 631 -11.49 9.16 -22.45
C PRO A 631 -12.74 8.29 -22.40
N VAL A 632 -13.75 8.67 -23.18
CA VAL A 632 -15.09 8.07 -23.15
C VAL A 632 -15.14 6.71 -23.88
N ASP A 633 -14.21 6.46 -24.79
CA ASP A 633 -14.05 5.21 -25.55
C ASP A 633 -13.46 4.04 -24.74
N SER A 634 -12.64 4.33 -23.73
CA SER A 634 -11.96 3.34 -22.87
C SER A 634 -12.90 2.30 -22.22
N ALA A 635 -14.17 2.66 -21.99
CA ALA A 635 -15.14 1.80 -21.32
C ALA A 635 -16.11 1.08 -22.28
N LEU A 636 -16.28 1.57 -23.52
CA LEU A 636 -17.16 0.95 -24.52
C LEU A 636 -16.51 -0.28 -25.17
N LEU A 637 -15.18 -0.31 -25.30
CA LEU A 637 -14.43 -1.45 -25.87
C LEU A 637 -14.62 -2.75 -25.06
N ASN A 638 -14.78 -2.67 -23.73
CA ASN A 638 -15.07 -3.83 -22.88
C ASN A 638 -16.48 -4.43 -23.09
N SER A 639 -17.42 -3.70 -23.70
CA SER A 639 -18.80 -4.16 -23.89
C SER A 639 -19.04 -4.85 -25.25
N TYR A 640 -18.24 -4.51 -26.27
CA TYR A 640 -18.36 -5.11 -27.61
C TYR A 640 -17.71 -6.50 -27.73
N GLU A 641 -16.70 -6.82 -26.92
CA GLU A 641 -16.06 -8.15 -26.95
C GLU A 641 -16.90 -9.27 -26.30
N VAL A 642 -17.93 -8.92 -25.52
CA VAL A 642 -18.71 -9.90 -24.72
C VAL A 642 -20.15 -10.06 -25.21
N GLY A 643 -20.59 -9.30 -26.22
CA GLY A 643 -21.93 -9.43 -26.81
C GLY A 643 -23.09 -9.23 -25.82
N ARG A 644 -22.87 -8.50 -24.72
CA ARG A 644 -23.89 -8.21 -23.69
C ARG A 644 -24.18 -6.73 -23.62
N THR A 645 -25.46 -6.36 -23.54
CA THR A 645 -25.88 -5.00 -23.18
C THR A 645 -25.62 -4.78 -21.69
N PRO A 646 -25.05 -3.64 -21.25
CA PRO A 646 -24.47 -3.52 -19.91
C PRO A 646 -25.45 -3.48 -18.71
N TRP A 647 -26.77 -3.55 -18.93
CA TRP A 647 -27.75 -3.16 -17.90
C TRP A 647 -28.95 -4.11 -17.73
N GLU A 648 -28.86 -5.38 -18.14
CA GLU A 648 -29.78 -6.42 -17.66
C GLU A 648 -29.39 -6.86 -16.24
N PHE A 649 -29.61 -5.97 -15.26
CA PHE A 649 -29.61 -6.30 -13.84
C PHE A 649 -30.70 -5.45 -13.16
N THR A 650 -31.91 -6.00 -13.06
CA THR A 650 -32.95 -5.57 -12.12
C THR A 650 -32.87 -6.38 -10.84
#